data_AF-A0A8C6WHT9-F1
#
_entry.id   AF-A0A8C6WHT9-F1
#
_cell.length_a   1.000
_cell.length_b   1.000
_cell.length_c   1.000
_cell.angle_alpha   90.00
_cell.angle_beta   90.00
_cell.angle_gamma   90.00
#
_symmetry.space_group_name_H-M   'P 1'
#
loop_
_entity.id
_entity.type
_entity.pdbx_description
1 polymer ?
#
loop_
_entity_poly.entity_id
_entity_poly.type
_entity_poly.pdbx_seq_one_letter_code
_entity_poly.pdbx_strand_id
1 'polypeptide(L)'
;MDKPRHRPWLALLVLGLLLPSCLSQTTPSNSASPSVTPSPTAQADRLLVRLSGYPRKHNEGRVELFHKGEWGTICDDDFSIKNANVLCRQLGFVEATGWTHSAKYGKGQGKIWLDNVNCNGGEKSVENCQSRGWGNSDCTHDEDAGVVCKDERIPGFVDSNVIEVIESKLNKNYRRFTAKRKRPVTEGVVEVRYKDGWAQVCDVGWTVKNTRVVCGMLGFPHERKVNKNFYKLYLERQKSFYYVHSVACTGTEVHLAACPLEFNKPNSTFSCGGSAAVVSCMPGPLFMQNTGLKKKLKTSSNVRLKGGARVGEGRVEVLKGSEWGTVCDDRWNLQSASVVCRELGFGCAKEALTGARMGQGMGPIYMNEVKCVGTEKSIWNCPFKNITSEDCQHLEDAAVRCNVPYLGLENSIRIVGGRSGYEGRVEVQVGSKWGTVCSAGWTTKEAMVVCRQLGLGYSMHAVTETWYWDSSNVTEMVLSGVKCTGSEMSLSQCQHHKIVSCQRAAAKFAAGVICSETASDLALNASLVQQTEDCLSKSASQANWPYGHRRLLRFSSQINNIGRADFRPKAGRHSWVWHACHGHYHSMDIFTHYDLLNSNGTKVAEGHKASFCLEDTDCQEGVSKRYECANFGDQGITVGCWDLYRHDIDCQWIDITDVKPGNYILQIVINPNHEVAESDFSNNAMKCNCKYDGHRIWLHNCHTGDAFSDEAEKKFEKYPGQTSNKIS
;
A
#
# COMPACT_ATOMS: atom_id res chain seq x y z
N MET A 1 65.35 -9.99 -11.26
CA MET A 1 66.40 -11.01 -11.08
C MET A 1 65.77 -12.38 -11.23
N ASP A 2 66.58 -13.43 -11.24
CA ASP A 2 66.52 -14.49 -12.25
C ASP A 2 65.56 -15.68 -12.06
N LYS A 3 65.59 -16.54 -13.09
CA LYS A 3 64.73 -17.70 -13.41
C LYS A 3 64.71 -18.84 -12.37
N PRO A 4 63.69 -19.73 -12.44
CA PRO A 4 63.51 -20.88 -11.54
C PRO A 4 64.17 -22.19 -12.03
N ARG A 5 64.26 -23.19 -11.13
CA ARG A 5 64.53 -24.65 -11.30
C ARG A 5 64.10 -25.36 -9.97
N HIS A 6 63.82 -26.66 -9.84
CA HIS A 6 63.81 -27.84 -10.73
C HIS A 6 62.81 -28.93 -10.21
N ARG A 7 62.63 -30.03 -10.97
CA ARG A 7 61.88 -31.27 -10.61
C ARG A 7 62.77 -32.33 -9.92
N PRO A 8 62.17 -33.28 -9.17
CA PRO A 8 62.34 -34.74 -9.44
C PRO A 8 61.01 -35.43 -9.90
N TRP A 9 60.79 -36.76 -9.80
CA TRP A 9 61.37 -37.86 -10.61
C TRP A 9 60.54 -39.17 -10.52
N LEU A 10 60.26 -39.81 -11.68
CA LEU A 10 60.01 -41.27 -11.92
C LEU A 10 58.86 -42.02 -11.16
N ALA A 11 58.34 -43.21 -11.55
CA ALA A 11 58.59 -44.17 -12.67
C ALA A 11 57.24 -44.83 -13.14
N LEU A 12 57.00 -45.16 -14.43
CA LEU A 12 57.04 -46.50 -15.11
C LEU A 12 56.12 -47.61 -14.51
N LEU A 13 55.37 -48.47 -15.25
CA LEU A 13 55.14 -48.74 -16.71
C LEU A 13 53.69 -49.30 -16.94
N VAL A 14 53.18 -50.14 -17.89
CA VAL A 14 53.73 -51.12 -18.87
C VAL A 14 52.88 -51.25 -20.19
N LEU A 15 52.42 -52.45 -20.62
CA LEU A 15 51.79 -52.83 -21.92
C LEU A 15 50.36 -53.43 -21.74
N GLY A 16 49.51 -53.73 -22.76
CA GLY A 16 49.61 -53.68 -24.24
C GLY A 16 48.23 -53.90 -24.94
N LEU A 17 48.02 -53.55 -26.22
CA LEU A 17 48.02 -54.42 -27.43
C LEU A 17 46.90 -55.52 -27.46
N LEU A 18 46.06 -55.78 -28.49
CA LEU A 18 46.01 -55.37 -29.92
C LEU A 18 44.58 -55.56 -30.56
N LEU A 19 44.43 -55.28 -31.87
CA LEU A 19 43.25 -55.43 -32.77
C LEU A 19 43.04 -56.91 -33.27
N PRO A 20 42.07 -57.33 -34.15
CA PRO A 20 41.15 -56.58 -35.05
C PRO A 20 39.70 -57.14 -35.21
N SER A 21 39.02 -56.79 -36.33
CA SER A 21 37.59 -56.95 -36.69
C SER A 21 37.23 -58.13 -37.62
N CYS A 22 35.94 -58.54 -37.68
CA CYS A 22 35.29 -59.02 -38.92
C CYS A 22 33.73 -58.93 -38.91
N LEU A 23 33.06 -59.23 -40.04
CA LEU A 23 31.62 -59.02 -40.31
C LEU A 23 30.75 -60.30 -40.30
N SER A 24 29.41 -60.13 -40.24
CA SER A 24 28.39 -60.97 -40.91
C SER A 24 27.01 -60.28 -40.97
N GLN A 25 26.15 -60.70 -41.90
CA GLN A 25 24.80 -60.13 -42.15
C GLN A 25 23.71 -61.22 -42.14
N THR A 26 22.50 -60.89 -41.65
CA THR A 26 21.22 -61.56 -42.00
C THR A 26 20.01 -60.64 -41.79
N THR A 27 18.88 -60.95 -42.42
CA THR A 27 17.63 -60.16 -42.53
C THR A 27 16.41 -61.10 -42.70
N PRO A 28 15.13 -60.64 -42.71
CA PRO A 28 14.42 -59.71 -41.82
C PRO A 28 13.04 -60.26 -41.37
N SER A 29 12.26 -59.51 -40.56
CA SER A 29 10.79 -59.67 -40.47
C SER A 29 10.08 -58.41 -39.91
N ASN A 30 8.77 -58.28 -40.14
CA ASN A 30 7.96 -57.07 -39.89
C ASN A 30 7.28 -57.04 -38.51
N SER A 31 7.10 -55.84 -37.93
CA SER A 31 5.75 -55.22 -37.78
C SER A 31 5.72 -53.87 -37.02
N ALA A 32 4.74 -53.04 -37.38
CA ALA A 32 4.09 -51.93 -36.65
C ALA A 32 4.94 -50.88 -35.88
N SER A 33 4.86 -49.62 -36.32
CA SER A 33 5.22 -48.43 -35.53
C SER A 33 3.97 -47.63 -35.12
N PRO A 34 3.92 -47.09 -33.89
CA PRO A 34 3.16 -45.89 -33.57
C PRO A 34 4.07 -44.65 -33.58
N SER A 35 3.58 -43.52 -34.09
CA SER A 35 4.31 -42.26 -34.10
C SER A 35 4.28 -41.57 -32.72
N VAL A 36 5.45 -41.14 -32.23
CA VAL A 36 5.57 -40.26 -31.04
C VAL A 36 5.86 -38.83 -31.50
N THR A 37 4.97 -37.91 -31.16
CA THR A 37 5.08 -36.47 -31.44
C THR A 37 6.19 -35.84 -30.58
N PRO A 38 7.04 -34.94 -31.12
CA PRO A 38 7.98 -34.20 -30.29
C PRO A 38 7.24 -33.24 -29.35
N SER A 39 7.45 -33.41 -28.04
CA SER A 39 6.98 -32.49 -27.00
C SER A 39 7.81 -31.19 -26.98
N PRO A 40 7.25 -30.07 -26.49
CA PRO A 40 7.95 -28.78 -26.47
C PRO A 40 9.15 -28.80 -25.53
N THR A 41 10.23 -28.12 -25.92
CA THR A 41 11.49 -28.07 -25.18
C THR A 41 11.38 -27.32 -23.85
N ALA A 42 12.10 -27.84 -22.85
CA ALA A 42 12.04 -27.41 -21.46
C ALA A 42 12.30 -25.91 -21.26
N GLN A 43 11.42 -25.29 -20.47
CA GLN A 43 11.84 -24.23 -19.56
C GLN A 43 12.74 -24.90 -18.50
N ALA A 44 14.00 -24.51 -18.42
CA ALA A 44 14.96 -25.17 -17.54
C ALA A 44 14.55 -25.03 -16.05
N ASP A 45 14.59 -26.14 -15.31
CA ASP A 45 14.25 -26.19 -13.89
C ASP A 45 15.18 -25.30 -13.06
N ARG A 46 14.70 -24.11 -12.71
CA ARG A 46 15.36 -23.21 -11.76
C ARG A 46 14.93 -23.61 -10.36
N LEU A 47 15.89 -23.90 -9.48
CA LEU A 47 15.64 -24.18 -8.06
C LEU A 47 14.73 -23.10 -7.45
N LEU A 48 13.54 -23.52 -6.99
CA LEU A 48 12.60 -22.64 -6.31
C LEU A 48 13.04 -22.46 -4.86
N VAL A 49 13.00 -21.21 -4.40
CA VAL A 49 13.33 -20.79 -3.04
C VAL A 49 12.16 -19.98 -2.51
N ARG A 50 11.81 -20.14 -1.24
CA ARG A 50 10.86 -19.30 -0.53
C ARG A 50 11.37 -18.92 0.85
N LEU A 51 10.77 -17.86 1.41
CA LEU A 51 10.87 -17.52 2.82
C LEU A 51 9.61 -18.05 3.52
N SER A 52 9.78 -18.61 4.70
CA SER A 52 8.71 -19.25 5.47
C SER A 52 8.89 -19.03 6.97
N GLY A 53 7.89 -19.42 7.76
CA GLY A 53 7.91 -19.27 9.21
C GLY A 53 7.31 -17.97 9.73
N TYR A 54 7.37 -17.79 11.05
CA TYR A 54 6.76 -16.70 11.81
C TYR A 54 7.58 -16.44 13.10
N PRO A 55 7.68 -15.21 13.63
CA PRO A 55 7.23 -13.94 13.05
C PRO A 55 8.20 -13.44 11.97
N ARG A 56 7.69 -13.11 10.78
CA ARG A 56 8.51 -12.65 9.63
C ARG A 56 7.93 -11.40 8.99
N LYS A 57 8.77 -10.65 8.26
CA LYS A 57 8.35 -9.67 7.25
C LYS A 57 8.45 -10.30 5.86
N HIS A 58 7.96 -9.62 4.83
CA HIS A 58 7.98 -10.14 3.46
C HIS A 58 9.40 -10.34 2.87
N ASN A 59 10.41 -9.73 3.50
CA ASN A 59 11.83 -9.74 3.11
C ASN A 59 12.73 -10.55 4.07
N GLU A 60 12.16 -11.25 5.06
CA GLU A 60 12.91 -12.13 5.96
C GLU A 60 12.16 -13.45 6.23
N GLY A 61 12.85 -14.46 6.75
CA GLY A 61 12.24 -15.76 7.07
C GLY A 61 13.22 -16.93 7.03
N ARG A 62 12.76 -18.10 7.47
CA ARG A 62 13.44 -19.39 7.28
C ARG A 62 13.50 -19.70 5.79
N VAL A 63 14.65 -20.18 5.32
CA VAL A 63 14.86 -20.51 3.90
C VAL A 63 14.38 -21.91 3.61
N GLU A 64 13.50 -22.04 2.62
CA GLU A 64 13.05 -23.34 2.11
C GLU A 64 13.31 -23.44 0.60
N LEU A 65 13.75 -24.63 0.18
CA LEU A 65 14.12 -25.02 -1.18
C LEU A 65 13.19 -26.11 -1.68
N PHE A 66 12.79 -26.06 -2.95
CA PHE A 66 12.04 -27.14 -3.59
C PHE A 66 12.98 -28.03 -4.41
N HIS A 67 13.17 -29.28 -3.97
CA HIS A 67 14.05 -30.23 -4.64
C HIS A 67 13.38 -31.60 -4.71
N LYS A 68 13.51 -32.30 -5.85
CA LYS A 68 12.92 -33.64 -6.11
C LYS A 68 11.40 -33.77 -5.83
N GLY A 69 10.66 -32.66 -5.85
CA GLY A 69 9.21 -32.62 -5.63
C GLY A 69 8.78 -32.26 -4.20
N GLU A 70 9.72 -32.02 -3.29
CA GLU A 70 9.45 -31.74 -1.88
C GLU A 70 10.12 -30.42 -1.44
N TRP A 71 9.43 -29.67 -0.56
CA TRP A 71 10.04 -28.53 0.14
C TRP A 71 10.88 -29.04 1.32
N GLY A 72 12.00 -28.36 1.57
CA GLY A 72 12.91 -28.64 2.68
C GLY A 72 13.82 -27.47 2.98
N THR A 73 14.52 -27.48 4.10
CA THR A 73 15.25 -26.33 4.66
C THR A 73 16.75 -26.33 4.33
N ILE A 74 17.50 -25.41 4.94
CA ILE A 74 18.97 -25.33 4.90
C ILE A 74 19.45 -25.24 6.35
N CYS A 75 20.52 -25.97 6.72
CA CYS A 75 21.14 -25.83 8.04
C CYS A 75 21.91 -24.51 8.17
N ASP A 76 22.02 -23.97 9.39
CA ASP A 76 22.80 -22.77 9.72
C ASP A 76 24.30 -23.02 9.96
N ASP A 77 24.74 -24.27 9.94
CA ASP A 77 26.15 -24.66 10.06
C ASP A 77 26.98 -24.13 8.86
N ASP A 78 28.13 -23.49 9.16
CA ASP A 78 28.93 -22.63 8.26
C ASP A 78 28.17 -21.51 7.50
N PHE A 79 26.88 -21.28 7.80
CA PHE A 79 26.06 -20.33 7.07
C PHE A 79 26.53 -18.88 7.33
N SER A 80 26.51 -18.06 6.30
CA SER A 80 27.05 -16.69 6.38
C SER A 80 26.23 -15.67 5.59
N ILE A 81 26.58 -14.39 5.79
CA ILE A 81 26.01 -13.28 5.02
C ILE A 81 26.25 -13.42 3.49
N LYS A 82 27.24 -14.21 3.04
CA LYS A 82 27.45 -14.50 1.61
C LYS A 82 26.36 -15.42 1.06
N ASN A 83 25.96 -16.42 1.84
CA ASN A 83 24.87 -17.36 1.54
C ASN A 83 23.55 -16.60 1.47
N ALA A 84 23.29 -15.79 2.49
CA ALA A 84 22.15 -14.89 2.51
C ALA A 84 22.13 -13.97 1.29
N ASN A 85 23.27 -13.40 0.87
CA ASN A 85 23.33 -12.58 -0.33
C ASN A 85 23.00 -13.33 -1.62
N VAL A 86 23.44 -14.59 -1.78
CA VAL A 86 23.02 -15.45 -2.92
C VAL A 86 21.51 -15.71 -2.87
N LEU A 87 20.99 -16.12 -1.71
CA LEU A 87 19.57 -16.45 -1.53
C LEU A 87 18.65 -15.24 -1.70
N CYS A 88 18.98 -14.09 -1.12
CA CYS A 88 18.22 -12.84 -1.27
C CYS A 88 18.16 -12.39 -2.73
N ARG A 89 19.25 -12.49 -3.50
CA ARG A 89 19.25 -12.17 -4.95
C ARG A 89 18.53 -13.24 -5.78
N GLN A 90 18.59 -14.51 -5.40
CA GLN A 90 17.76 -15.58 -6.00
C GLN A 90 16.26 -15.34 -5.75
N LEU A 91 15.90 -14.79 -4.59
CA LEU A 91 14.56 -14.33 -4.20
C LEU A 91 14.18 -12.94 -4.73
N GLY A 92 15.12 -12.19 -5.33
CA GLY A 92 14.88 -10.92 -6.03
C GLY A 92 15.20 -9.63 -5.28
N PHE A 93 15.72 -9.70 -4.06
CA PHE A 93 16.22 -8.53 -3.30
C PHE A 93 17.67 -8.19 -3.69
N VAL A 94 18.07 -6.92 -3.63
CA VAL A 94 19.42 -6.51 -4.11
C VAL A 94 20.56 -7.13 -3.30
N GLU A 95 20.39 -7.26 -1.99
CA GLU A 95 21.40 -7.77 -1.06
C GLU A 95 20.74 -8.31 0.23
N ALA A 96 21.53 -9.03 1.03
CA ALA A 96 21.17 -9.40 2.39
C ALA A 96 21.71 -8.39 3.40
N THR A 97 20.84 -7.88 4.27
CA THR A 97 21.22 -7.07 5.44
C THR A 97 21.57 -7.92 6.65
N GLY A 98 21.16 -9.19 6.67
CA GLY A 98 21.44 -10.13 7.76
C GLY A 98 21.09 -11.57 7.42
N TRP A 99 21.34 -12.45 8.39
CA TRP A 99 20.94 -13.85 8.39
C TRP A 99 20.71 -14.29 9.85
N THR A 100 20.08 -15.45 10.04
CA THR A 100 19.63 -15.90 11.36
C THR A 100 19.82 -17.40 11.53
N HIS A 101 20.35 -17.80 12.68
CA HIS A 101 20.52 -19.18 13.11
C HIS A 101 19.38 -19.62 14.06
N SER A 102 19.48 -20.84 14.57
CA SER A 102 18.67 -21.47 15.61
C SER A 102 17.16 -21.39 15.34
N ALA A 103 16.74 -21.64 14.10
CA ALA A 103 15.34 -21.68 13.67
C ALA A 103 14.50 -20.47 14.13
N LYS A 104 15.07 -19.25 14.11
CA LYS A 104 14.44 -18.00 14.59
C LYS A 104 12.99 -17.80 14.13
N TYR A 105 12.66 -18.17 12.88
CA TYR A 105 11.31 -18.04 12.30
C TYR A 105 10.45 -19.29 12.55
N GLY A 106 10.70 -20.01 13.64
CA GLY A 106 10.18 -21.34 13.90
C GLY A 106 10.91 -22.43 13.10
N LYS A 107 10.73 -23.67 13.56
CA LYS A 107 11.29 -24.88 12.93
C LYS A 107 10.61 -25.18 11.60
N GLY A 108 11.38 -25.69 10.65
CA GLY A 108 10.90 -26.33 9.43
C GLY A 108 10.33 -27.72 9.70
N GLN A 109 10.00 -28.43 8.62
CA GLN A 109 9.47 -29.79 8.66
C GLN A 109 9.97 -30.59 7.44
N GLY A 110 10.08 -31.90 7.59
CA GLY A 110 10.46 -32.81 6.52
C GLY A 110 11.96 -33.02 6.42
N LYS A 111 12.61 -32.33 5.48
CA LYS A 111 14.00 -32.62 5.08
C LYS A 111 14.86 -31.37 5.05
N ILE A 112 16.05 -31.43 5.65
CA ILE A 112 17.09 -30.43 5.44
C ILE A 112 17.77 -30.78 4.10
N TRP A 113 17.70 -29.86 3.13
CA TRP A 113 18.17 -30.09 1.76
C TRP A 113 19.64 -29.74 1.53
N LEU A 114 20.18 -28.74 2.23
CA LEU A 114 21.57 -28.31 2.11
C LEU A 114 22.17 -28.01 3.50
N ASP A 115 23.47 -28.24 3.62
CA ASP A 115 24.23 -28.20 4.88
C ASP A 115 25.73 -27.87 4.60
N ASN A 116 26.43 -27.31 5.59
CA ASN A 116 27.72 -26.59 5.49
C ASN A 116 27.82 -25.75 4.21
N VAL A 117 26.79 -24.93 3.96
CA VAL A 117 26.71 -24.19 2.69
C VAL A 117 27.74 -23.07 2.70
N ASN A 118 28.59 -23.01 1.69
CA ASN A 118 29.65 -22.00 1.56
C ASN A 118 29.58 -21.34 0.18
N CYS A 119 29.04 -20.12 0.16
CA CYS A 119 28.96 -19.26 -1.03
C CYS A 119 30.07 -18.20 -1.02
N ASN A 120 30.62 -17.88 -2.18
CA ASN A 120 31.56 -16.76 -2.33
C ASN A 120 30.85 -15.40 -2.33
N GLY A 121 29.56 -15.38 -2.66
CA GLY A 121 28.74 -14.16 -2.78
C GLY A 121 28.57 -13.68 -4.23
N GLY A 122 29.03 -14.45 -5.22
CA GLY A 122 28.88 -14.16 -6.67
C GLY A 122 27.92 -15.10 -7.40
N GLU A 123 27.44 -16.14 -6.74
CA GLU A 123 26.63 -17.21 -7.31
C GLU A 123 25.22 -16.74 -7.67
N LYS A 124 24.65 -17.27 -8.77
CA LYS A 124 23.29 -16.95 -9.24
C LYS A 124 22.17 -17.73 -8.56
N SER A 125 22.53 -18.84 -7.92
CA SER A 125 21.62 -19.73 -7.20
C SER A 125 22.42 -20.55 -6.19
N VAL A 126 21.83 -20.83 -5.02
CA VAL A 126 22.48 -21.54 -3.90
C VAL A 126 22.97 -22.95 -4.27
N GLU A 127 22.38 -23.58 -5.29
CA GLU A 127 22.84 -24.87 -5.85
C GLU A 127 24.26 -24.86 -6.45
N ASN A 128 24.82 -23.66 -6.70
CA ASN A 128 26.17 -23.47 -7.20
C ASN A 128 27.19 -23.18 -6.09
N CYS A 129 26.73 -23.03 -4.84
CA CYS A 129 27.62 -22.91 -3.69
C CYS A 129 28.10 -24.30 -3.25
N GLN A 130 29.26 -24.37 -2.59
CA GLN A 130 29.72 -25.61 -2.00
C GLN A 130 28.82 -25.98 -0.81
N SER A 131 28.59 -27.28 -0.60
CA SER A 131 27.79 -27.84 0.51
C SER A 131 28.14 -29.31 0.72
N ARG A 132 27.61 -29.94 1.79
CA ARG A 132 27.64 -31.40 2.02
C ARG A 132 26.85 -32.23 0.99
N GLY A 133 26.08 -31.59 0.10
CA GLY A 133 25.29 -32.24 -0.94
C GLY A 133 23.81 -32.44 -0.58
N TRP A 134 23.00 -32.67 -1.61
CA TRP A 134 21.53 -32.63 -1.51
C TRP A 134 20.93 -33.68 -0.58
N GLY A 135 20.41 -33.23 0.56
CA GLY A 135 19.74 -34.06 1.54
C GLY A 135 20.68 -34.88 2.41
N ASN A 136 21.93 -34.43 2.55
CA ASN A 136 22.97 -34.99 3.40
C ASN A 136 23.32 -33.95 4.49
N SER A 137 22.77 -34.14 5.69
CA SER A 137 22.83 -33.21 6.82
C SER A 137 22.84 -34.02 8.11
N ASP A 138 23.62 -33.62 9.12
CA ASP A 138 23.52 -34.18 10.49
C ASP A 138 22.79 -33.23 11.48
N CYS A 139 22.59 -31.97 11.09
CA CYS A 139 21.71 -31.01 11.76
C CYS A 139 20.25 -31.48 11.96
N THR A 140 19.54 -30.76 12.82
CA THR A 140 18.11 -30.87 13.10
C THR A 140 17.34 -29.60 12.70
N HIS A 141 16.00 -29.62 12.76
CA HIS A 141 15.18 -28.43 12.52
C HIS A 141 15.25 -27.37 13.64
N ASP A 142 16.06 -27.56 14.69
CA ASP A 142 16.47 -26.48 15.59
C ASP A 142 17.53 -25.57 14.94
N GLU A 143 18.24 -26.06 13.92
CA GLU A 143 19.36 -25.40 13.22
C GLU A 143 18.96 -24.89 11.81
N ASP A 144 17.66 -24.64 11.58
CA ASP A 144 17.18 -24.15 10.28
C ASP A 144 17.55 -22.68 10.03
N ALA A 145 18.32 -22.43 8.98
CA ALA A 145 18.78 -21.10 8.59
C ALA A 145 17.66 -20.20 8.06
N GLY A 146 17.75 -18.92 8.43
CA GLY A 146 16.94 -17.83 7.88
C GLY A 146 17.78 -16.68 7.33
N VAL A 147 17.17 -15.85 6.49
CA VAL A 147 17.81 -14.67 5.88
C VAL A 147 17.02 -13.40 6.19
N VAL A 148 17.71 -12.26 6.19
CA VAL A 148 17.12 -10.93 6.27
C VAL A 148 17.60 -10.15 5.05
N CYS A 149 16.72 -9.99 4.07
CA CYS A 149 17.01 -9.27 2.84
C CYS A 149 16.70 -7.78 2.99
N LYS A 150 17.37 -6.93 2.20
CA LYS A 150 16.96 -5.53 2.04
C LYS A 150 15.59 -5.47 1.33
N ASP A 151 14.71 -4.55 1.72
CA ASP A 151 13.38 -4.35 1.09
C ASP A 151 13.50 -4.02 -0.42
N GLU A 152 14.61 -3.38 -0.81
CA GLU A 152 14.94 -3.02 -2.18
C GLU A 152 15.06 -4.25 -3.11
N ARG A 153 14.21 -4.29 -4.15
CA ARG A 153 14.22 -5.31 -5.22
C ARG A 153 15.26 -5.01 -6.29
N ILE A 154 15.81 -6.06 -6.92
CA ILE A 154 16.72 -5.93 -8.07
C ILE A 154 15.94 -5.33 -9.27
N PRO A 155 16.43 -4.26 -9.92
CA PRO A 155 15.81 -3.73 -11.12
C PRO A 155 15.67 -4.78 -12.23
N GLY A 156 14.47 -4.86 -12.82
CA GLY A 156 14.08 -5.88 -13.79
C GLY A 156 13.76 -7.26 -13.20
N PHE A 157 13.80 -7.47 -11.87
CA PHE A 157 13.39 -8.75 -11.29
C PHE A 157 11.88 -8.92 -11.33
N VAL A 158 11.42 -9.82 -12.20
CA VAL A 158 10.03 -10.27 -12.25
C VAL A 158 9.80 -11.26 -11.11
N ASP A 159 9.40 -10.72 -9.97
CA ASP A 159 8.58 -11.45 -9.00
C ASP A 159 7.22 -11.75 -9.67
N SER A 160 6.56 -12.85 -9.30
CA SER A 160 5.16 -13.12 -9.69
C SER A 160 4.22 -11.95 -9.34
N ASN A 161 4.65 -11.14 -8.35
CA ASN A 161 3.90 -10.05 -7.75
C ASN A 161 4.40 -8.64 -8.15
N VAL A 162 5.50 -8.54 -8.92
CA VAL A 162 6.04 -7.24 -9.39
C VAL A 162 6.54 -7.38 -10.83
N ILE A 163 5.77 -6.84 -11.77
CA ILE A 163 6.32 -6.42 -13.06
C ILE A 163 6.91 -5.03 -12.82
N GLU A 164 8.24 -4.93 -12.83
CA GLU A 164 8.86 -3.61 -12.90
C GLU A 164 8.51 -2.98 -14.26
N VAL A 165 7.57 -2.03 -14.22
CA VAL A 165 7.19 -1.25 -15.40
C VAL A 165 8.42 -0.50 -15.87
N ILE A 166 8.71 -0.53 -17.18
CA ILE A 166 9.80 0.22 -17.81
C ILE A 166 9.41 1.71 -17.88
N GLU A 167 9.24 2.32 -16.71
CA GLU A 167 8.67 3.64 -16.50
C GLU A 167 9.65 4.74 -16.95
N SER A 168 10.94 4.40 -17.03
CA SER A 168 11.99 5.25 -17.60
C SER A 168 11.79 5.60 -19.08
N LYS A 169 10.98 4.84 -19.86
CA LYS A 169 10.86 5.06 -21.31
C LYS A 169 9.46 5.05 -21.95
N LEU A 170 8.33 5.01 -21.24
CA LEU A 170 6.98 5.14 -21.83
C LEU A 170 6.29 6.51 -21.58
N ASN A 171 6.80 7.58 -22.19
CA ASN A 171 6.12 8.89 -22.20
C ASN A 171 4.74 8.79 -22.88
N LYS A 172 3.64 9.00 -22.16
CA LYS A 172 2.25 8.92 -22.64
C LYS A 172 1.85 10.12 -23.55
N ASN A 173 2.58 10.29 -24.67
CA ASN A 173 2.49 11.42 -25.60
C ASN A 173 1.30 11.33 -26.57
N TYR A 174 0.08 11.42 -26.06
CA TYR A 174 -1.11 11.49 -26.91
C TYR A 174 -1.17 12.78 -27.75
N ARG A 175 -1.39 12.64 -29.06
CA ARG A 175 -1.48 13.78 -29.98
C ARG A 175 -2.75 14.61 -29.68
N ARG A 176 -2.53 15.81 -29.13
CA ARG A 176 -3.54 16.65 -28.47
C ARG A 176 -4.51 17.30 -29.46
N PHE A 177 -5.80 16.95 -29.38
CA PHE A 177 -6.89 17.82 -29.87
C PHE A 177 -7.33 18.80 -28.78
N THR A 178 -7.63 20.04 -29.16
CA THR A 178 -7.89 21.15 -28.23
C THR A 178 -9.29 21.11 -27.64
N ALA A 179 -9.43 20.59 -26.41
CA ALA A 179 -10.65 20.69 -25.61
C ALA A 179 -10.43 21.57 -24.36
N LYS A 180 -11.39 22.47 -24.05
CA LYS A 180 -11.36 23.40 -22.89
C LYS A 180 -11.57 22.72 -21.52
N ARG A 181 -11.37 21.40 -21.40
CA ARG A 181 -11.37 20.64 -20.14
C ARG A 181 -10.35 19.51 -20.26
N LYS A 182 -9.49 19.33 -19.25
CA LYS A 182 -8.62 18.14 -19.12
C LYS A 182 -9.52 16.90 -19.05
N ARG A 183 -9.27 15.91 -19.91
CA ARG A 183 -10.06 14.68 -20.07
C ARG A 183 -9.10 13.51 -20.29
N PRO A 184 -9.41 12.30 -19.78
CA PRO A 184 -8.60 11.12 -20.08
C PRO A 184 -8.74 10.77 -21.57
N VAL A 185 -7.64 10.32 -22.19
CA VAL A 185 -7.66 9.86 -23.58
C VAL A 185 -8.15 8.41 -23.60
N THR A 186 -9.39 8.21 -24.07
CA THR A 186 -10.07 6.91 -24.01
C THR A 186 -9.97 6.09 -25.30
N GLU A 187 -9.39 6.62 -26.37
CA GLU A 187 -9.31 5.95 -27.67
C GLU A 187 -8.07 6.43 -28.45
N GLY A 188 -7.40 5.53 -29.17
CA GLY A 188 -6.22 5.85 -29.96
C GLY A 188 -5.43 4.64 -30.47
N VAL A 189 -4.36 4.92 -31.22
CA VAL A 189 -3.40 3.92 -31.72
C VAL A 189 -2.51 3.42 -30.59
N VAL A 190 -2.17 2.14 -30.60
CA VAL A 190 -1.22 1.52 -29.66
C VAL A 190 0.20 1.71 -30.18
N GLU A 191 0.99 2.48 -29.44
CA GLU A 191 2.41 2.69 -29.67
C GLU A 191 3.22 2.18 -28.47
N VAL A 192 4.31 1.47 -28.76
CA VAL A 192 5.27 0.96 -27.77
C VAL A 192 6.63 1.61 -28.00
N ARG A 193 7.34 1.92 -26.92
CA ARG A 193 8.73 2.40 -26.99
C ARG A 193 9.70 1.23 -26.83
N TYR A 194 10.66 1.12 -27.74
CA TYR A 194 11.72 0.12 -27.69
C TYR A 194 13.07 0.80 -27.94
N LYS A 195 14.04 0.55 -27.06
CA LYS A 195 15.30 1.31 -26.95
C LYS A 195 15.04 2.82 -26.83
N ASP A 196 15.07 3.55 -27.94
CA ASP A 196 14.79 4.99 -27.98
C ASP A 196 13.77 5.43 -29.03
N GLY A 197 13.28 4.49 -29.86
CA GLY A 197 12.23 4.74 -30.83
C GLY A 197 10.83 4.45 -30.29
N TRP A 198 9.84 5.17 -30.81
CA TRP A 198 8.43 4.79 -30.74
C TRP A 198 8.04 3.99 -31.98
N ALA A 199 7.25 2.94 -31.79
CA ALA A 199 6.78 2.06 -32.86
C ALA A 199 5.31 1.70 -32.67
N GLN A 200 4.58 1.58 -33.77
CA GLN A 200 3.20 1.11 -33.76
C GLN A 200 3.16 -0.41 -33.59
N VAL A 201 2.12 -0.90 -32.92
CA VAL A 201 1.79 -2.33 -32.86
C VAL A 201 0.88 -2.67 -34.03
N CYS A 202 1.16 -3.76 -34.73
CA CYS A 202 0.36 -4.26 -35.86
C CYS A 202 -0.98 -4.86 -35.38
N ASP A 203 -2.07 -4.71 -36.15
CA ASP A 203 -3.40 -5.24 -35.80
C ASP A 203 -3.67 -6.68 -36.26
N VAL A 204 -2.66 -7.34 -36.83
CA VAL A 204 -2.67 -8.78 -37.14
C VAL A 204 -2.84 -9.59 -35.85
N GLY A 205 -3.87 -10.45 -35.83
CA GLY A 205 -4.27 -11.21 -34.65
C GLY A 205 -4.91 -10.38 -33.53
N TRP A 206 -5.15 -9.08 -33.70
CA TRP A 206 -5.56 -8.21 -32.59
C TRP A 206 -6.99 -8.49 -32.10
N THR A 207 -7.11 -8.98 -30.87
CA THR A 207 -8.40 -9.33 -30.25
C THR A 207 -8.87 -8.31 -29.22
N VAL A 208 -10.12 -8.46 -28.78
CA VAL A 208 -10.68 -7.72 -27.63
C VAL A 208 -9.88 -7.97 -26.33
N LYS A 209 -9.26 -9.15 -26.18
CA LYS A 209 -8.40 -9.48 -25.03
C LYS A 209 -7.15 -8.61 -24.99
N ASN A 210 -6.52 -8.34 -26.14
CA ASN A 210 -5.39 -7.43 -26.25
C ASN A 210 -5.82 -5.99 -25.87
N THR A 211 -6.97 -5.54 -26.39
CA THR A 211 -7.56 -4.24 -26.06
C THR A 211 -7.82 -4.10 -24.55
N ARG A 212 -8.32 -5.16 -23.89
CA ARG A 212 -8.55 -5.21 -22.44
C ARG A 212 -7.26 -5.02 -21.63
N VAL A 213 -6.18 -5.71 -21.98
CA VAL A 213 -4.87 -5.55 -21.30
C VAL A 213 -4.33 -4.13 -21.46
N VAL A 214 -4.37 -3.57 -22.69
CA VAL A 214 -3.94 -2.18 -22.93
C VAL A 214 -4.81 -1.17 -22.17
N CYS A 215 -6.14 -1.34 -22.16
CA CYS A 215 -7.03 -0.49 -21.37
C CYS A 215 -6.70 -0.56 -19.88
N GLY A 216 -6.43 -1.76 -19.34
CA GLY A 216 -5.97 -1.97 -17.97
C GLY A 216 -4.70 -1.18 -17.65
N MET A 217 -3.65 -1.29 -18.46
CA MET A 217 -2.39 -0.55 -18.30
C MET A 217 -2.56 0.97 -18.38
N LEU A 218 -3.56 1.44 -19.13
CA LEU A 218 -3.89 2.86 -19.27
C LEU A 218 -4.83 3.37 -18.17
N GLY A 219 -5.21 2.51 -17.22
CA GLY A 219 -6.03 2.86 -16.05
C GLY A 219 -7.54 2.74 -16.24
N PHE A 220 -7.98 2.01 -17.26
CA PHE A 220 -9.39 1.81 -17.58
C PHE A 220 -9.84 0.37 -17.24
N PRO A 221 -10.96 0.18 -16.52
CA PRO A 221 -11.40 -1.15 -16.09
C PRO A 221 -11.85 -2.05 -17.25
N HIS A 222 -12.33 -1.47 -18.34
CA HIS A 222 -13.00 -2.16 -19.44
C HIS A 222 -12.70 -1.53 -20.81
N GLU A 223 -12.87 -2.34 -21.84
CA GLU A 223 -12.68 -2.05 -23.25
C GLU A 223 -13.99 -1.75 -24.01
N ARG A 224 -13.88 -1.19 -25.22
CA ARG A 224 -15.00 -0.93 -26.15
C ARG A 224 -14.65 -1.41 -27.56
N LYS A 225 -15.68 -1.65 -28.38
CA LYS A 225 -15.50 -1.88 -29.83
C LYS A 225 -15.14 -0.56 -30.52
N VAL A 226 -13.97 -0.53 -31.16
CA VAL A 226 -13.50 0.58 -32.02
C VAL A 226 -14.26 0.61 -33.35
N ASN A 227 -14.59 1.80 -33.84
CA ASN A 227 -15.06 1.97 -35.22
C ASN A 227 -13.86 2.00 -36.19
N LYS A 228 -13.42 0.83 -36.67
CA LYS A 228 -12.24 0.71 -37.58
C LYS A 228 -12.35 1.61 -38.83
N ASN A 229 -13.55 1.87 -39.34
CA ASN A 229 -13.76 2.69 -40.54
C ASN A 229 -13.32 4.15 -40.36
N PHE A 230 -13.37 4.69 -39.15
CA PHE A 230 -12.90 6.05 -38.85
C PHE A 230 -11.36 6.15 -38.93
N TYR A 231 -10.66 5.13 -38.41
CA TYR A 231 -9.20 5.13 -38.35
C TYR A 231 -8.53 4.77 -39.68
N LYS A 232 -9.21 4.05 -40.57
CA LYS A 232 -8.67 3.62 -41.87
C LYS A 232 -8.01 4.77 -42.66
N LEU A 233 -8.76 5.84 -42.95
CA LEU A 233 -8.28 7.03 -43.69
C LEU A 233 -7.21 7.84 -42.95
N TYR A 234 -7.11 7.70 -41.62
CA TYR A 234 -6.07 8.36 -40.82
C TYR A 234 -4.76 7.57 -40.87
N LEU A 235 -4.83 6.24 -40.72
CA LEU A 235 -3.68 5.33 -40.75
C LEU A 235 -3.07 5.23 -42.16
N GLU A 236 -3.89 5.19 -43.21
CA GLU A 236 -3.45 5.25 -44.62
C GLU A 236 -2.61 6.50 -44.96
N ARG A 237 -2.62 7.52 -44.11
CA ARG A 237 -1.84 8.77 -44.27
C ARG A 237 -0.60 8.86 -43.38
N GLN A 238 -0.34 7.89 -42.50
CA GLN A 238 0.87 7.86 -41.68
C GLN A 238 1.93 6.91 -42.25
N LYS A 239 3.21 7.29 -42.15
CA LYS A 239 4.34 6.37 -42.34
C LYS A 239 4.47 5.50 -41.08
N SER A 240 3.77 4.37 -41.04
CA SER A 240 3.81 3.45 -39.89
C SER A 240 5.12 2.65 -39.81
N PHE A 241 5.86 2.84 -38.73
CA PHE A 241 6.96 1.97 -38.33
C PHE A 241 6.43 0.93 -37.33
N TYR A 242 6.45 -0.35 -37.70
CA TYR A 242 5.96 -1.46 -36.88
C TYR A 242 7.13 -2.24 -36.29
N TYR A 243 7.19 -2.38 -34.96
CA TYR A 243 8.21 -3.22 -34.30
C TYR A 243 7.64 -4.55 -33.80
N VAL A 244 6.41 -4.52 -33.27
CA VAL A 244 5.63 -5.69 -32.84
C VAL A 244 4.70 -6.11 -33.99
N HIS A 245 4.82 -7.36 -34.42
CA HIS A 245 4.08 -7.96 -35.53
C HIS A 245 2.73 -8.54 -35.10
N SER A 246 2.68 -9.17 -33.93
CA SER A 246 1.43 -9.70 -33.36
C SER A 246 1.50 -9.71 -31.83
N VAL A 247 0.32 -9.78 -31.20
CA VAL A 247 0.14 -9.89 -29.75
C VAL A 247 -1.01 -10.86 -29.49
N ALA A 248 -0.84 -11.81 -28.55
CA ALA A 248 -1.85 -12.83 -28.25
C ALA A 248 -2.18 -12.92 -26.75
N CYS A 249 -2.79 -11.88 -26.20
CA CYS A 249 -3.18 -11.85 -24.78
C CYS A 249 -4.38 -12.78 -24.49
N THR A 250 -4.38 -13.42 -23.32
CA THR A 250 -5.52 -14.19 -22.78
C THR A 250 -6.61 -13.29 -22.20
N GLY A 251 -6.28 -12.07 -21.76
CA GLY A 251 -7.19 -11.06 -21.23
C GLY A 251 -7.16 -10.91 -19.69
N THR A 252 -6.23 -11.59 -19.02
CA THR A 252 -5.97 -11.49 -17.57
C THR A 252 -4.59 -10.92 -17.24
N GLU A 253 -3.74 -10.71 -18.25
CA GLU A 253 -2.42 -10.12 -18.09
C GLU A 253 -2.51 -8.67 -17.60
N VAL A 254 -1.62 -8.31 -16.67
CA VAL A 254 -1.56 -6.93 -16.14
C VAL A 254 -0.70 -6.00 -17.00
N HIS A 255 0.09 -6.54 -17.93
CA HIS A 255 0.95 -5.78 -18.82
C HIS A 255 1.12 -6.47 -20.17
N LEU A 256 1.23 -5.69 -21.26
CA LEU A 256 1.32 -6.19 -22.64
C LEU A 256 2.56 -7.09 -22.87
N ALA A 257 3.63 -6.86 -22.11
CA ALA A 257 4.86 -7.66 -22.16
C ALA A 257 4.74 -9.04 -21.46
N ALA A 258 3.65 -9.30 -20.74
CA ALA A 258 3.32 -10.63 -20.20
C ALA A 258 2.47 -11.46 -21.19
N CYS A 259 1.96 -10.86 -22.27
CA CYS A 259 1.36 -11.59 -23.37
C CYS A 259 2.46 -12.13 -24.31
N PRO A 260 2.23 -13.24 -25.03
CA PRO A 260 3.05 -13.60 -26.19
C PRO A 260 3.11 -12.46 -27.22
N LEU A 261 4.34 -12.11 -27.63
CA LEU A 261 4.67 -11.05 -28.59
C LEU A 261 5.51 -11.61 -29.73
N GLU A 262 5.17 -11.29 -30.97
CA GLU A 262 6.02 -11.51 -32.14
C GLU A 262 6.63 -10.19 -32.62
N PHE A 263 7.91 -10.20 -33.00
CA PHE A 263 8.63 -9.00 -33.47
C PHE A 263 8.97 -9.10 -34.97
N ASN A 264 8.95 -7.96 -35.67
CA ASN A 264 9.36 -7.91 -37.07
C ASN A 264 10.86 -8.23 -37.22
N LYS A 265 11.23 -8.98 -38.26
CA LYS A 265 12.62 -9.36 -38.53
C LYS A 265 13.40 -8.16 -39.09
N PRO A 266 14.68 -7.95 -38.73
CA PRO A 266 15.42 -6.74 -39.08
C PRO A 266 15.61 -6.51 -40.59
N ASN A 267 15.47 -7.54 -41.42
CA ASN A 267 15.60 -7.45 -42.89
C ASN A 267 14.25 -7.48 -43.66
N SER A 268 13.09 -7.47 -42.99
CA SER A 268 11.79 -7.47 -43.69
C SER A 268 11.31 -6.05 -44.02
N THR A 269 10.98 -5.79 -45.28
CA THR A 269 10.54 -4.48 -45.79
C THR A 269 9.11 -4.13 -45.35
N PHE A 270 8.99 -3.43 -44.22
CA PHE A 270 7.91 -2.47 -43.86
C PHE A 270 6.46 -2.76 -44.31
N SER A 271 5.98 -4.00 -44.13
CA SER A 271 4.54 -4.28 -44.09
C SER A 271 4.19 -5.25 -42.96
N CYS A 272 3.67 -4.69 -41.86
CA CYS A 272 2.60 -5.36 -41.12
C CYS A 272 1.52 -5.78 -42.13
N GLY A 273 1.03 -7.02 -42.07
CA GLY A 273 -0.01 -7.54 -42.99
C GLY A 273 -1.41 -6.96 -42.75
N GLY A 274 -1.49 -5.76 -42.18
CA GLY A 274 -2.69 -5.12 -41.66
C GLY A 274 -2.42 -3.64 -41.37
N SER A 275 -3.07 -3.11 -40.36
CA SER A 275 -3.01 -1.71 -39.94
C SER A 275 -2.42 -1.56 -38.52
N ALA A 276 -2.35 -0.35 -37.99
CA ALA A 276 -1.97 -0.14 -36.60
C ALA A 276 -3.11 -0.51 -35.65
N ALA A 277 -2.78 -1.21 -34.56
CA ALA A 277 -3.72 -1.58 -33.52
C ALA A 277 -4.33 -0.32 -32.89
N VAL A 278 -5.66 -0.27 -32.83
CA VAL A 278 -6.42 0.81 -32.21
C VAL A 278 -7.21 0.24 -31.03
N VAL A 279 -7.21 0.96 -29.91
CA VAL A 279 -7.94 0.59 -28.69
C VAL A 279 -8.95 1.67 -28.33
N SER A 280 -10.07 1.25 -27.72
CA SER A 280 -11.09 2.12 -27.12
C SER A 280 -11.45 1.58 -25.75
N CYS A 281 -11.53 2.45 -24.75
CA CYS A 281 -11.62 2.10 -23.33
C CYS A 281 -12.79 2.83 -22.65
N MET A 282 -13.27 2.28 -21.53
CA MET A 282 -14.33 2.88 -20.71
C MET A 282 -13.72 3.52 -19.45
N PRO A 283 -13.91 4.84 -19.23
CA PRO A 283 -13.58 5.46 -17.95
C PRO A 283 -14.48 4.89 -16.84
N GLY A 284 -13.88 4.44 -15.74
CA GLY A 284 -14.62 4.04 -14.54
C GLY A 284 -15.31 5.21 -13.84
N PRO A 285 -16.16 4.94 -12.82
CA PRO A 285 -17.17 5.89 -12.34
C PRO A 285 -16.62 7.27 -11.99
N LEU A 286 -15.47 7.36 -11.30
CA LEU A 286 -14.82 8.64 -10.94
C LEU A 286 -14.59 9.53 -12.17
N PHE A 287 -14.07 8.94 -13.26
CA PHE A 287 -13.67 9.62 -14.50
C PHE A 287 -14.83 9.80 -15.51
N MET A 288 -16.03 9.28 -15.23
CA MET A 288 -17.21 9.45 -16.10
C MET A 288 -17.78 10.88 -16.06
N GLN A 289 -18.18 11.37 -17.24
CA GLN A 289 -18.66 12.75 -17.42
C GLN A 289 -20.15 12.97 -17.09
N ASN A 290 -20.98 11.92 -17.11
CA ASN A 290 -22.44 12.05 -17.00
C ASN A 290 -22.95 11.73 -15.58
N THR A 291 -23.46 12.75 -14.90
CA THR A 291 -24.01 12.67 -13.53
C THR A 291 -25.24 11.76 -13.42
N GLY A 292 -26.06 11.64 -14.48
CA GLY A 292 -27.18 10.71 -14.52
C GLY A 292 -26.76 9.25 -14.52
N LEU A 293 -25.63 8.94 -15.16
CA LEU A 293 -25.01 7.60 -15.09
C LEU A 293 -24.28 7.37 -13.76
N LYS A 294 -23.61 8.38 -13.19
CA LYS A 294 -23.05 8.30 -11.82
C LYS A 294 -24.08 7.92 -10.77
N LYS A 295 -25.34 8.37 -10.90
CA LYS A 295 -26.44 7.92 -10.01
C LYS A 295 -26.91 6.47 -10.25
N LYS A 296 -26.79 5.92 -11.47
CA LYS A 296 -27.12 4.51 -11.77
C LYS A 296 -25.97 3.53 -11.45
N LEU A 297 -24.73 4.01 -11.46
CA LEU A 297 -23.51 3.27 -11.12
C LEU A 297 -23.04 3.49 -9.66
N LYS A 298 -23.95 3.88 -8.75
CA LYS A 298 -23.69 3.82 -7.30
C LYS A 298 -23.89 2.38 -6.80
N THR A 299 -23.13 1.44 -7.35
CA THR A 299 -22.97 0.11 -6.77
C THR A 299 -22.43 0.27 -5.35
N SER A 300 -22.97 -0.47 -4.38
CA SER A 300 -22.21 -0.73 -3.15
C SER A 300 -20.95 -1.46 -3.55
N SER A 301 -19.78 -0.84 -3.36
CA SER A 301 -18.52 -1.54 -3.53
C SER A 301 -18.21 -2.18 -2.19
N ASN A 302 -18.13 -3.52 -2.17
CA ASN A 302 -17.82 -4.28 -0.95
C ASN A 302 -16.31 -4.36 -0.72
N VAL A 303 -15.58 -3.38 -1.27
CA VAL A 303 -14.12 -3.20 -1.24
C VAL A 303 -13.83 -1.69 -1.19
N ARG A 304 -12.83 -1.28 -0.42
CA ARG A 304 -12.30 0.09 -0.38
C ARG A 304 -10.78 0.08 -0.25
N LEU A 305 -10.17 1.23 -0.49
CA LEU A 305 -8.74 1.47 -0.23
C LEU A 305 -8.58 2.52 0.87
N LYS A 306 -7.72 2.25 1.86
CA LYS A 306 -7.37 3.18 2.95
C LYS A 306 -5.87 3.45 3.00
N GLY A 307 -5.47 4.51 3.70
CA GLY A 307 -4.06 4.89 3.92
C GLY A 307 -3.25 5.36 2.70
N GLY A 308 -3.79 5.30 1.47
CA GLY A 308 -3.08 5.68 0.24
C GLY A 308 -3.12 7.18 -0.07
N ALA A 309 -1.97 7.77 -0.46
CA ALA A 309 -1.88 9.20 -0.78
C ALA A 309 -2.65 9.58 -2.07
N ARG A 310 -2.52 8.76 -3.12
CA ARG A 310 -3.12 8.98 -4.45
C ARG A 310 -4.42 8.18 -4.62
N VAL A 311 -5.26 8.63 -5.54
CA VAL A 311 -6.47 7.88 -5.94
C VAL A 311 -6.06 6.59 -6.63
N GLY A 312 -6.50 5.45 -6.11
CA GLY A 312 -6.19 4.12 -6.65
C GLY A 312 -5.00 3.42 -5.99
N GLU A 313 -4.47 3.90 -4.85
CA GLU A 313 -3.57 3.13 -4.00
C GLU A 313 -4.09 3.05 -2.55
N GLY A 314 -3.62 2.06 -1.80
CA GLY A 314 -3.97 1.87 -0.38
C GLY A 314 -4.04 0.41 0.06
N ARG A 315 -4.25 0.20 1.36
CA ARG A 315 -4.59 -1.10 1.97
C ARG A 315 -5.97 -1.56 1.47
N VAL A 316 -6.11 -2.85 1.17
CA VAL A 316 -7.37 -3.45 0.71
C VAL A 316 -8.23 -3.81 1.92
N GLU A 317 -9.40 -3.18 2.01
CA GLU A 317 -10.42 -3.52 3.00
C GLU A 317 -11.69 -3.97 2.29
N VAL A 318 -12.36 -4.98 2.85
CA VAL A 318 -13.51 -5.67 2.26
C VAL A 318 -14.68 -5.72 3.25
N LEU A 319 -15.90 -5.52 2.76
CA LEU A 319 -17.12 -5.44 3.56
C LEU A 319 -17.78 -6.83 3.69
N LYS A 320 -17.87 -7.38 4.91
CA LYS A 320 -18.52 -8.66 5.20
C LYS A 320 -19.78 -8.42 6.02
N GLY A 321 -20.94 -8.55 5.39
CA GLY A 321 -22.23 -8.25 6.02
C GLY A 321 -22.43 -6.74 6.22
N SER A 322 -21.96 -6.21 7.35
CA SER A 322 -22.07 -4.79 7.71
C SER A 322 -20.77 -4.18 8.25
N GLU A 323 -19.70 -4.96 8.36
CA GLU A 323 -18.43 -4.59 8.97
C GLU A 323 -17.30 -4.69 7.94
N TRP A 324 -16.33 -3.77 8.02
CA TRP A 324 -15.14 -3.72 7.20
C TRP A 324 -14.00 -4.47 7.89
N GLY A 325 -13.24 -5.22 7.10
CA GLY A 325 -12.05 -5.94 7.55
C GLY A 325 -11.03 -6.05 6.45
N THR A 326 -9.81 -6.48 6.78
CA THR A 326 -8.69 -6.50 5.85
C THR A 326 -8.53 -7.84 5.12
N VAL A 327 -7.55 -7.90 4.22
CA VAL A 327 -7.14 -9.09 3.46
C VAL A 327 -5.68 -9.37 3.80
N CYS A 328 -5.35 -10.60 4.20
CA CYS A 328 -3.96 -11.00 4.46
C CYS A 328 -3.16 -11.23 3.17
N ASP A 329 -1.85 -10.97 3.20
CA ASP A 329 -0.99 -10.92 2.03
C ASP A 329 -0.37 -12.26 1.55
N ASP A 330 -0.60 -13.39 2.24
CA ASP A 330 -0.10 -14.68 1.75
C ASP A 330 -0.58 -14.94 0.32
N ARG A 331 0.39 -15.17 -0.58
CA ARG A 331 0.15 -15.39 -2.01
C ARG A 331 -0.63 -14.26 -2.71
N TRP A 332 -0.71 -13.07 -2.10
CA TRP A 332 -1.21 -11.85 -2.74
C TRP A 332 -0.36 -11.52 -3.96
N ASN A 333 -1.01 -11.18 -5.07
CA ASN A 333 -0.38 -11.15 -6.39
C ASN A 333 -1.06 -10.14 -7.32
N LEU A 334 -0.41 -9.86 -8.46
CA LEU A 334 -0.87 -8.84 -9.41
C LEU A 334 -2.23 -9.15 -10.05
N GLN A 335 -2.60 -10.42 -10.19
CA GLN A 335 -3.89 -10.85 -10.73
C GLN A 335 -5.01 -10.56 -9.71
N SER A 336 -4.82 -10.92 -8.45
CA SER A 336 -5.75 -10.61 -7.34
C SER A 336 -5.87 -9.11 -7.10
N ALA A 337 -4.75 -8.38 -7.07
CA ALA A 337 -4.73 -6.92 -7.00
C ALA A 337 -5.45 -6.26 -8.20
N SER A 338 -5.32 -6.82 -9.40
CA SER A 338 -6.01 -6.31 -10.60
C SER A 338 -7.52 -6.56 -10.61
N VAL A 339 -8.03 -7.55 -9.86
CA VAL A 339 -9.48 -7.70 -9.64
C VAL A 339 -9.98 -6.54 -8.77
N VAL A 340 -9.31 -6.23 -7.65
CA VAL A 340 -9.63 -5.09 -6.78
C VAL A 340 -9.59 -3.77 -7.54
N CYS A 341 -8.51 -3.51 -8.29
CA CYS A 341 -8.39 -2.28 -9.07
C CYS A 341 -9.53 -2.11 -10.09
N ARG A 342 -9.91 -3.19 -10.78
CA ARG A 342 -11.00 -3.18 -11.77
C ARG A 342 -12.39 -3.07 -11.14
N GLU A 343 -12.60 -3.69 -9.98
CA GLU A 343 -13.84 -3.58 -9.18
C GLU A 343 -14.10 -2.14 -8.73
N LEU A 344 -13.04 -1.44 -8.31
CA LEU A 344 -13.07 -0.01 -7.96
C LEU A 344 -13.16 0.93 -9.18
N GLY A 345 -13.09 0.39 -10.40
CA GLY A 345 -13.19 1.15 -11.65
C GLY A 345 -11.88 1.80 -12.13
N PHE A 346 -10.74 1.32 -11.66
CA PHE A 346 -9.40 1.63 -12.18
C PHE A 346 -8.96 0.59 -13.22
N GLY A 347 -7.70 0.64 -13.65
CA GLY A 347 -7.11 -0.33 -14.56
C GLY A 347 -6.74 -1.66 -13.90
N CYS A 348 -5.68 -2.29 -14.40
CA CYS A 348 -4.96 -3.34 -13.68
C CYS A 348 -4.13 -2.76 -12.54
N ALA A 349 -3.66 -3.61 -11.63
CA ALA A 349 -2.64 -3.24 -10.66
C ALA A 349 -1.31 -2.92 -11.38
N LYS A 350 -0.63 -1.86 -10.91
CA LYS A 350 0.79 -1.63 -11.13
C LYS A 350 1.61 -2.49 -10.15
N GLU A 351 1.19 -2.51 -8.88
CA GLU A 351 1.87 -3.23 -7.79
C GLU A 351 0.83 -3.96 -6.91
N ALA A 352 1.14 -5.20 -6.55
CA ALA A 352 0.53 -5.90 -5.43
C ALA A 352 1.46 -5.73 -4.22
N LEU A 353 0.98 -5.08 -3.16
CA LEU A 353 1.77 -4.72 -2.00
C LEU A 353 1.44 -5.63 -0.81
N THR A 354 2.49 -6.00 -0.10
CA THR A 354 2.51 -6.88 1.08
C THR A 354 3.15 -6.16 2.27
N GLY A 355 3.08 -6.72 3.47
CA GLY A 355 3.75 -6.23 4.67
C GLY A 355 3.19 -4.90 5.18
N ALA A 356 1.87 -4.71 5.12
CA ALA A 356 1.17 -3.48 5.52
C ALA A 356 1.76 -2.18 4.91
N ARG A 357 2.36 -2.25 3.72
CA ARG A 357 3.09 -1.12 3.10
C ARG A 357 2.22 0.08 2.66
N MET A 358 0.93 0.07 2.98
CA MET A 358 -0.02 1.20 2.89
C MET A 358 -0.66 1.55 4.26
N GLY A 359 -0.01 1.19 5.36
CA GLY A 359 -0.54 1.27 6.73
C GLY A 359 -1.30 -0.01 7.11
N GLN A 360 -1.27 -0.36 8.38
CA GLN A 360 -2.03 -1.48 8.98
C GLN A 360 -3.51 -1.11 9.14
N GLY A 361 -4.39 -2.10 9.17
CA GLY A 361 -5.79 -1.97 9.56
C GLY A 361 -6.02 -2.20 11.05
N MET A 362 -7.30 -2.34 11.40
CA MET A 362 -7.75 -2.77 12.73
C MET A 362 -9.00 -3.63 12.60
N GLY A 363 -9.27 -4.46 13.60
CA GLY A 363 -10.48 -5.28 13.69
C GLY A 363 -10.32 -6.63 13.01
N PRO A 364 -11.28 -7.10 12.20
CA PRO A 364 -11.21 -8.42 11.60
C PRO A 364 -10.37 -8.44 10.32
N ILE A 365 -9.57 -9.48 10.15
CA ILE A 365 -9.06 -9.92 8.85
C ILE A 365 -10.08 -10.92 8.28
N TYR A 366 -10.48 -10.80 7.01
CA TYR A 366 -11.60 -11.58 6.44
C TYR A 366 -11.22 -12.61 5.37
N MET A 367 -10.05 -12.49 4.78
CA MET A 367 -9.55 -13.37 3.71
C MET A 367 -8.06 -13.65 3.94
N ASN A 368 -7.63 -14.89 3.72
CA ASN A 368 -6.22 -15.20 3.45
C ASN A 368 -6.07 -15.93 2.11
N GLU A 369 -4.85 -15.97 1.55
CA GLU A 369 -4.45 -16.81 0.42
C GLU A 369 -5.22 -16.60 -0.90
N VAL A 370 -5.58 -15.35 -1.23
CA VAL A 370 -6.51 -15.00 -2.33
C VAL A 370 -5.94 -15.31 -3.74
N LYS A 371 -6.55 -16.29 -4.42
CA LYS A 371 -6.12 -16.82 -5.75
C LYS A 371 -7.11 -16.43 -6.86
N CYS A 372 -7.13 -15.17 -7.30
CA CYS A 372 -7.92 -14.77 -8.46
C CYS A 372 -7.35 -15.31 -9.78
N VAL A 373 -8.23 -15.68 -10.72
CA VAL A 373 -7.91 -16.00 -12.12
C VAL A 373 -7.63 -14.72 -12.94
N GLY A 374 -8.17 -13.58 -12.50
CA GLY A 374 -8.05 -12.27 -13.15
C GLY A 374 -9.24 -11.91 -14.05
N THR A 375 -10.29 -12.73 -14.12
CA THR A 375 -11.52 -12.47 -14.91
C THR A 375 -12.69 -11.98 -14.04
N GLU A 376 -12.59 -12.16 -12.73
CA GLU A 376 -13.60 -11.91 -11.70
C GLU A 376 -14.09 -10.45 -11.68
N LYS A 377 -15.33 -10.25 -11.21
CA LYS A 377 -15.94 -8.91 -11.07
C LYS A 377 -15.73 -8.30 -9.69
N SER A 378 -15.53 -9.14 -8.68
CA SER A 378 -15.23 -8.76 -7.31
C SER A 378 -14.19 -9.69 -6.70
N ILE A 379 -13.38 -9.21 -5.76
CA ILE A 379 -12.46 -10.06 -4.98
C ILE A 379 -13.22 -11.20 -4.25
N TRP A 380 -14.46 -10.95 -3.83
CA TRP A 380 -15.37 -11.94 -3.24
C TRP A 380 -15.79 -13.10 -4.20
N ASN A 381 -15.40 -13.04 -5.48
CA ASN A 381 -15.59 -14.14 -6.43
C ASN A 381 -14.33 -15.00 -6.62
N CYS A 382 -13.19 -14.60 -6.07
CA CYS A 382 -11.95 -15.38 -6.12
C CYS A 382 -11.92 -16.43 -5.01
N PRO A 383 -11.31 -17.61 -5.22
CA PRO A 383 -10.98 -18.54 -4.14
C PRO A 383 -10.05 -17.89 -3.08
N PHE A 384 -10.40 -18.05 -1.81
CA PHE A 384 -9.61 -17.63 -0.64
C PHE A 384 -9.75 -18.65 0.51
N LYS A 385 -8.81 -18.62 1.46
CA LYS A 385 -8.84 -19.41 2.70
C LYS A 385 -9.60 -18.65 3.79
N ASN A 386 -10.47 -19.33 4.53
CA ASN A 386 -11.00 -18.80 5.79
C ASN A 386 -9.88 -18.78 6.85
N ILE A 387 -9.80 -17.67 7.58
CA ILE A 387 -8.69 -17.35 8.49
C ILE A 387 -8.98 -17.74 9.94
N THR A 388 -7.96 -18.17 10.69
CA THR A 388 -7.95 -18.25 12.16
C THR A 388 -7.12 -17.11 12.76
N SER A 389 -7.23 -16.85 14.07
CA SER A 389 -6.43 -15.82 14.76
C SER A 389 -4.92 -16.09 14.82
N GLU A 390 -4.49 -17.27 14.36
CA GLU A 390 -3.08 -17.72 14.32
C GLU A 390 -2.51 -17.69 12.89
N ASP A 391 -3.35 -17.43 11.87
CA ASP A 391 -2.96 -17.48 10.46
C ASP A 391 -2.25 -16.21 9.97
N CYS A 392 -2.68 -15.01 10.38
CA CYS A 392 -2.07 -13.73 10.00
C CYS A 392 -2.32 -12.62 11.04
N GLN A 393 -1.52 -11.55 10.97
CA GLN A 393 -1.72 -10.29 11.70
C GLN A 393 -1.84 -9.07 10.78
N HIS A 394 -2.22 -7.90 11.32
CA HIS A 394 -2.32 -6.65 10.56
C HIS A 394 -0.99 -6.13 9.97
N LEU A 395 0.16 -6.66 10.42
CA LEU A 395 1.46 -6.48 9.76
C LEU A 395 1.51 -7.08 8.34
N GLU A 396 0.60 -8.00 8.03
CA GLU A 396 0.48 -8.74 6.76
C GLU A 396 -0.74 -8.27 5.95
N ASP A 397 -1.26 -7.06 6.24
CA ASP A 397 -2.39 -6.49 5.49
C ASP A 397 -2.00 -6.16 4.04
N ALA A 398 -2.72 -6.76 3.11
CA ALA A 398 -2.54 -6.63 1.68
C ALA A 398 -2.95 -5.24 1.16
N ALA A 399 -2.21 -4.75 0.16
CA ALA A 399 -2.40 -3.43 -0.42
C ALA A 399 -2.22 -3.47 -1.95
N VAL A 400 -2.62 -2.38 -2.63
CA VAL A 400 -2.46 -2.23 -4.08
C VAL A 400 -1.97 -0.84 -4.49
N ARG A 401 -1.34 -0.77 -5.66
CA ARG A 401 -1.35 0.43 -6.50
C ARG A 401 -1.99 0.10 -7.84
N CYS A 402 -3.03 0.83 -8.21
CA CYS A 402 -3.76 0.66 -9.47
C CYS A 402 -3.25 1.61 -10.55
N ASN A 403 -3.26 1.17 -11.80
CA ASN A 403 -3.13 2.08 -12.93
C ASN A 403 -4.36 3.00 -12.98
N VAL A 404 -4.12 4.31 -13.09
CA VAL A 404 -5.14 5.37 -13.20
C VAL A 404 -4.97 6.15 -14.52
N PRO A 405 -6.07 6.63 -15.14
CA PRO A 405 -5.99 7.37 -16.39
C PRO A 405 -5.20 8.67 -16.22
N TYR A 406 -4.22 8.90 -17.10
CA TYR A 406 -3.43 10.13 -17.07
C TYR A 406 -4.29 11.34 -17.48
N LEU A 407 -4.34 12.36 -16.61
CA LEU A 407 -5.15 13.57 -16.78
C LEU A 407 -4.31 14.86 -16.98
N GLY A 408 -3.00 14.79 -16.75
CA GLY A 408 -2.11 15.94 -16.84
C GLY A 408 -2.44 17.06 -15.85
N LEU A 409 -2.73 16.73 -14.59
CA LEU A 409 -3.19 17.70 -13.57
C LEU A 409 -2.04 18.44 -12.90
N GLU A 410 -0.90 17.77 -12.73
CA GLU A 410 0.38 18.31 -12.29
C GLU A 410 0.84 19.50 -13.16
N ASN A 411 0.66 19.43 -14.48
CA ASN A 411 0.95 20.49 -15.47
C ASN A 411 0.16 21.83 -15.29
N SER A 412 -0.49 22.09 -14.15
CA SER A 412 -1.14 23.38 -13.83
C SER A 412 -0.87 23.87 -12.39
N ILE A 413 0.05 23.23 -11.68
CA ILE A 413 0.46 23.58 -10.31
C ILE A 413 1.97 23.35 -10.16
N ARG A 414 2.62 24.09 -9.27
CA ARG A 414 4.02 23.87 -8.88
C ARG A 414 4.27 24.36 -7.46
N ILE A 415 5.34 23.88 -6.85
CA ILE A 415 5.93 24.44 -5.64
C ILE A 415 7.28 25.09 -5.98
N VAL A 416 7.59 26.20 -5.33
CA VAL A 416 8.79 27.02 -5.62
C VAL A 416 9.42 27.55 -4.32
N GLY A 417 10.75 27.71 -4.33
CA GLY A 417 11.53 28.33 -3.25
C GLY A 417 11.93 27.41 -2.09
N GLY A 418 11.44 26.16 -2.06
CA GLY A 418 11.84 25.16 -1.09
C GLY A 418 13.30 24.71 -1.19
N ARG A 419 13.81 24.15 -0.09
CA ARG A 419 15.15 23.53 0.01
C ARG A 419 15.19 22.12 -0.62
N SER A 420 14.03 21.53 -0.90
CA SER A 420 13.89 20.22 -1.54
C SER A 420 12.72 20.23 -2.52
N GLY A 421 12.62 19.19 -3.36
CA GLY A 421 11.48 18.99 -4.28
C GLY A 421 10.15 18.63 -3.60
N TYR A 422 10.07 18.60 -2.27
CA TYR A 422 8.87 18.27 -1.49
C TYR A 422 8.28 19.48 -0.75
N GLU A 423 8.94 20.65 -0.74
CA GLU A 423 8.45 21.86 -0.05
C GLU A 423 8.46 23.11 -0.93
N GLY A 424 7.63 24.10 -0.59
CA GLY A 424 7.66 25.42 -1.22
C GLY A 424 6.32 26.16 -1.23
N ARG A 425 6.36 27.39 -1.75
CA ARG A 425 5.18 28.23 -2.04
C ARG A 425 4.40 27.61 -3.21
N VAL A 426 3.08 27.51 -3.07
CA VAL A 426 2.18 26.98 -4.11
C VAL A 426 1.90 28.06 -5.15
N GLU A 427 2.20 27.74 -6.41
CA GLU A 427 1.83 28.55 -7.58
C GLU A 427 0.96 27.72 -8.52
N VAL A 428 -0.11 28.32 -9.06
CA VAL A 428 -1.06 27.69 -9.97
C VAL A 428 -1.15 28.45 -11.29
N GLN A 429 -1.40 27.72 -12.39
CA GLN A 429 -1.54 28.32 -13.71
C GLN A 429 -2.99 28.68 -14.02
N VAL A 430 -3.27 29.95 -14.31
CA VAL A 430 -4.58 30.48 -14.69
C VAL A 430 -4.46 31.17 -16.05
N GLY A 431 -5.09 30.60 -17.07
CA GLY A 431 -4.90 31.02 -18.46
C GLY A 431 -3.48 30.73 -18.93
N SER A 432 -2.72 31.78 -19.26
CA SER A 432 -1.30 31.72 -19.59
C SER A 432 -0.36 32.14 -18.44
N LYS A 433 -0.90 32.74 -17.37
CA LYS A 433 -0.11 33.24 -16.22
C LYS A 433 0.05 32.18 -15.13
N TRP A 434 1.14 32.30 -14.38
CA TRP A 434 1.29 31.70 -13.05
C TRP A 434 0.91 32.74 -11.98
N GLY A 435 0.35 32.28 -10.87
CA GLY A 435 -0.01 33.13 -9.73
C GLY A 435 -0.03 32.37 -8.41
N THR A 436 -0.04 33.10 -7.30
CA THR A 436 -0.05 32.54 -5.94
C THR A 436 -1.47 32.24 -5.44
N VAL A 437 -1.56 31.45 -4.36
CA VAL A 437 -2.80 31.10 -3.66
C VAL A 437 -2.86 31.81 -2.30
N CYS A 438 -3.99 32.40 -1.93
CA CYS A 438 -4.21 33.00 -0.61
C CYS A 438 -4.09 31.96 0.53
N SER A 439 -3.35 32.26 1.60
CA SER A 439 -3.25 31.36 2.76
C SER A 439 -4.38 31.45 3.78
N ALA A 440 -5.31 32.42 3.64
CA ALA A 440 -6.42 32.58 4.58
C ALA A 440 -7.36 31.37 4.53
N GLY A 441 -7.38 30.58 5.60
CA GLY A 441 -8.14 29.33 5.70
C GLY A 441 -7.42 28.08 5.14
N TRP A 442 -6.13 28.17 4.81
CA TRP A 442 -5.33 27.06 4.28
C TRP A 442 -5.00 26.04 5.37
N THR A 443 -5.43 24.78 5.19
CA THR A 443 -5.23 23.68 6.15
C THR A 443 -4.47 22.51 5.52
N THR A 444 -4.18 21.49 6.34
CA THR A 444 -3.64 20.19 5.92
C THR A 444 -4.48 19.54 4.81
N LYS A 445 -5.80 19.79 4.73
CA LYS A 445 -6.68 19.22 3.70
C LYS A 445 -6.45 19.81 2.31
N GLU A 446 -6.22 21.13 2.21
CA GLU A 446 -5.84 21.77 0.95
C GLU A 446 -4.41 21.35 0.53
N ALA A 447 -3.50 21.29 1.50
CA ALA A 447 -2.12 20.85 1.27
C ALA A 447 -2.04 19.38 0.79
N MET A 448 -2.85 18.48 1.35
CA MET A 448 -3.00 17.08 0.88
C MET A 448 -3.41 17.02 -0.59
N VAL A 449 -4.33 17.88 -1.04
CA VAL A 449 -4.73 17.94 -2.45
C VAL A 449 -3.57 18.42 -3.35
N VAL A 450 -2.74 19.36 -2.89
CA VAL A 450 -1.54 19.82 -3.63
C VAL A 450 -0.49 18.72 -3.73
N CYS A 451 -0.11 18.09 -2.62
CA CYS A 451 0.89 17.02 -2.61
C CYS A 451 0.43 15.83 -3.49
N ARG A 452 -0.83 15.41 -3.39
CA ARG A 452 -1.42 14.42 -4.31
C ARG A 452 -1.41 14.87 -5.77
N GLN A 453 -1.78 16.12 -6.08
CA GLN A 453 -1.83 16.63 -7.46
C GLN A 453 -0.44 16.69 -8.11
N LEU A 454 0.60 16.99 -7.33
CA LEU A 454 2.00 16.95 -7.77
C LEU A 454 2.62 15.55 -7.76
N GLY A 455 1.97 14.58 -7.12
CA GLY A 455 2.47 13.22 -6.93
C GLY A 455 3.47 13.07 -5.77
N LEU A 456 3.66 14.08 -4.94
CA LEU A 456 4.63 14.14 -3.83
C LEU A 456 4.18 13.43 -2.54
N GLY A 457 3.16 12.57 -2.64
CA GLY A 457 2.59 11.82 -1.53
C GLY A 457 1.60 12.62 -0.68
N TYR A 458 1.70 12.48 0.64
CA TYR A 458 0.91 13.16 1.66
C TYR A 458 1.47 14.58 1.91
N SER A 459 0.71 15.41 2.62
CA SER A 459 1.16 16.70 3.14
C SER A 459 1.50 16.55 4.61
N MET A 460 2.76 16.77 5.00
CA MET A 460 3.13 16.90 6.42
C MET A 460 2.61 18.21 7.02
N HIS A 461 2.78 19.33 6.29
CA HIS A 461 2.43 20.65 6.80
C HIS A 461 1.81 21.55 5.72
N ALA A 462 0.75 22.25 6.11
CA ALA A 462 0.21 23.40 5.40
C ALA A 462 0.88 24.68 5.93
N VAL A 463 1.51 25.46 5.05
CA VAL A 463 2.25 26.68 5.42
C VAL A 463 1.44 27.91 5.01
N THR A 464 1.27 28.85 5.95
CA THR A 464 0.44 30.05 5.75
C THR A 464 1.24 31.33 5.49
N GLU A 465 2.53 31.36 5.82
CA GLU A 465 3.44 32.47 5.54
C GLU A 465 4.72 31.92 4.88
N THR A 466 5.03 32.38 3.67
CA THR A 466 6.04 31.78 2.77
C THR A 466 7.17 32.76 2.40
N TRP A 467 7.42 33.75 3.26
CA TRP A 467 8.43 34.80 3.09
C TRP A 467 9.87 34.27 2.98
N TYR A 468 10.15 33.09 3.52
CA TYR A 468 11.48 32.46 3.50
C TYR A 468 11.72 31.57 2.26
N TRP A 469 10.74 31.47 1.36
CA TRP A 469 10.81 30.76 0.07
C TRP A 469 10.78 31.74 -1.11
N ASP A 470 11.46 32.90 -0.98
CA ASP A 470 11.40 33.97 -1.98
C ASP A 470 12.39 33.78 -3.14
N SER A 471 12.04 32.90 -4.09
CA SER A 471 12.84 32.59 -5.28
C SER A 471 12.07 32.73 -6.60
N SER A 472 10.97 33.50 -6.63
CA SER A 472 10.08 33.59 -7.80
C SER A 472 9.38 34.94 -7.87
N ASN A 473 9.46 35.58 -9.04
CA ASN A 473 8.87 36.88 -9.36
C ASN A 473 7.33 36.85 -9.43
N VAL A 474 6.68 35.72 -9.14
CA VAL A 474 5.22 35.55 -9.19
C VAL A 474 4.61 36.12 -7.90
N THR A 475 4.12 37.36 -7.97
CA THR A 475 3.45 38.05 -6.85
C THR A 475 1.92 38.11 -6.99
N GLU A 476 1.39 38.03 -8.21
CA GLU A 476 -0.04 38.11 -8.51
C GLU A 476 -0.79 36.91 -7.91
N MET A 477 -1.76 37.18 -7.03
CA MET A 477 -2.58 36.16 -6.37
C MET A 477 -3.81 35.85 -7.24
N VAL A 478 -3.97 34.59 -7.63
CA VAL A 478 -4.97 34.15 -8.63
C VAL A 478 -6.03 33.19 -8.09
N LEU A 479 -5.88 32.75 -6.83
CA LEU A 479 -6.81 31.82 -6.17
C LEU A 479 -6.95 32.16 -4.69
N SER A 480 -8.18 32.09 -4.15
CA SER A 480 -8.47 32.45 -2.75
C SER A 480 -9.71 31.75 -2.20
N GLY A 481 -9.79 31.62 -0.87
CA GLY A 481 -10.92 30.95 -0.21
C GLY A 481 -11.03 29.49 -0.59
N VAL A 482 -9.90 28.82 -0.79
CA VAL A 482 -9.85 27.40 -1.15
C VAL A 482 -10.25 26.58 0.05
N LYS A 483 -11.23 25.69 -0.12
CA LYS A 483 -11.67 24.72 0.89
C LYS A 483 -11.91 23.38 0.22
N CYS A 484 -11.12 22.39 0.59
CA CYS A 484 -11.14 21.04 0.07
C CYS A 484 -11.82 20.08 1.05
N THR A 485 -12.38 18.97 0.56
CA THR A 485 -12.72 17.80 1.39
C THR A 485 -11.48 16.97 1.74
N GLY A 486 -10.41 17.10 0.97
CA GLY A 486 -9.17 16.32 1.11
C GLY A 486 -9.12 15.11 0.18
N SER A 487 -10.13 14.90 -0.66
CA SER A 487 -10.26 13.77 -1.60
C SER A 487 -10.24 14.19 -3.08
N GLU A 488 -10.10 15.48 -3.37
CA GLU A 488 -10.03 16.03 -4.72
C GLU A 488 -8.74 15.64 -5.46
N MET A 489 -8.81 15.44 -6.78
CA MET A 489 -7.63 15.10 -7.60
C MET A 489 -6.81 16.34 -8.01
N SER A 490 -7.31 17.55 -7.74
CA SER A 490 -6.61 18.80 -8.02
C SER A 490 -7.22 19.96 -7.23
N LEU A 491 -6.41 20.96 -6.88
CA LEU A 491 -6.84 22.16 -6.16
C LEU A 491 -7.98 22.92 -6.86
N SER A 492 -8.04 22.84 -8.20
CA SER A 492 -9.12 23.41 -9.03
C SER A 492 -10.47 22.67 -8.96
N GLN A 493 -10.58 21.59 -8.18
CA GLN A 493 -11.84 20.88 -7.91
C GLN A 493 -12.42 21.21 -6.54
N CYS A 494 -11.61 21.74 -5.62
CA CYS A 494 -12.06 22.21 -4.32
C CYS A 494 -12.97 23.44 -4.45
N GLN A 495 -13.75 23.75 -3.41
CA GLN A 495 -14.51 25.00 -3.38
C GLN A 495 -13.53 26.19 -3.32
N HIS A 496 -13.73 27.21 -4.15
CA HIS A 496 -12.92 28.44 -4.12
C HIS A 496 -13.72 29.67 -4.57
N HIS A 497 -13.24 30.87 -4.27
CA HIS A 497 -13.86 32.11 -4.75
C HIS A 497 -13.73 32.27 -6.27
N LYS A 498 -14.77 32.81 -6.92
CA LYS A 498 -14.76 33.13 -8.37
C LYS A 498 -13.99 34.41 -8.71
N ILE A 499 -13.87 35.31 -7.74
CA ILE A 499 -13.12 36.57 -7.80
C ILE A 499 -12.14 36.49 -6.63
N VAL A 500 -10.87 36.84 -6.85
CA VAL A 500 -9.85 36.76 -5.80
C VAL A 500 -10.17 37.77 -4.69
N SER A 501 -10.29 37.28 -3.47
CA SER A 501 -10.48 38.09 -2.26
C SER A 501 -9.70 37.45 -1.11
N CYS A 502 -8.72 38.17 -0.61
CA CYS A 502 -7.79 37.72 0.42
C CYS A 502 -7.46 38.90 1.34
N GLN A 503 -7.69 38.76 2.65
CA GLN A 503 -7.39 39.82 3.63
C GLN A 503 -5.90 40.16 3.72
N ARG A 504 -5.03 39.23 3.31
CA ARG A 504 -3.57 39.36 3.30
C ARG A 504 -3.02 39.07 1.90
N ALA A 505 -3.22 39.98 0.95
CA ALA A 505 -2.94 39.75 -0.46
C ALA A 505 -1.44 39.81 -0.89
N ALA A 506 -0.50 40.12 0.03
CA ALA A 506 0.92 40.19 -0.30
C ALA A 506 1.54 38.79 -0.46
N ALA A 507 2.51 38.63 -1.39
CA ALA A 507 3.11 37.34 -1.74
C ALA A 507 3.71 36.55 -0.56
N LYS A 508 4.16 37.24 0.51
CA LYS A 508 4.62 36.61 1.76
C LYS A 508 3.55 35.83 2.53
N PHE A 509 2.27 36.09 2.24
CA PHE A 509 1.10 35.36 2.75
C PHE A 509 0.47 34.46 1.67
N ALA A 510 1.25 34.07 0.66
CA ALA A 510 0.87 32.99 -0.22
C ALA A 510 0.94 31.66 0.52
N ALA A 511 0.02 30.75 0.21
CA ALA A 511 0.01 29.39 0.73
C ALA A 511 1.23 28.58 0.27
N GLY A 512 1.66 27.67 1.13
CA GLY A 512 2.76 26.74 0.88
C GLY A 512 2.45 25.34 1.42
N VAL A 513 3.28 24.37 1.06
CA VAL A 513 3.17 22.98 1.52
C VAL A 513 4.53 22.38 1.82
N ILE A 514 4.53 21.36 2.68
CA ILE A 514 5.63 20.41 2.88
C ILE A 514 5.03 19.02 2.73
N CYS A 515 5.51 18.25 1.76
CA CYS A 515 5.01 16.92 1.40
C CYS A 515 5.90 15.79 1.92
N SER A 516 5.40 14.55 1.94
CA SER A 516 6.13 13.33 2.33
C SER A 516 5.55 12.10 1.65
N GLU A 517 6.37 11.08 1.41
CA GLU A 517 5.94 9.78 0.86
C GLU A 517 5.32 8.84 1.91
N THR A 518 5.31 9.26 3.18
CA THR A 518 4.71 8.57 4.33
C THR A 518 4.00 9.56 5.27
N ALA A 519 3.03 9.07 6.03
CA ALA A 519 2.34 9.78 7.11
C ALA A 519 1.99 8.79 8.24
N SER A 520 1.73 9.31 9.44
CA SER A 520 1.12 8.58 10.56
C SER A 520 -0.36 8.27 10.29
N ASP A 521 -0.98 7.42 11.10
CA ASP A 521 -2.41 7.07 11.00
C ASP A 521 -2.88 6.65 12.40
N LEU A 522 -3.70 7.46 13.08
CA LEU A 522 -4.08 7.25 14.47
C LEU A 522 -5.48 6.66 14.63
N ALA A 523 -5.55 5.48 15.25
CA ALA A 523 -6.81 4.79 15.48
C ALA A 523 -6.97 4.35 16.94
N LEU A 524 -8.16 4.59 17.50
CA LEU A 524 -8.49 4.26 18.89
C LEU A 524 -8.85 2.77 19.03
N ASN A 525 -8.34 2.10 20.06
CA ASN A 525 -8.81 0.77 20.45
C ASN A 525 -10.24 0.85 21.04
N ALA A 526 -11.25 0.77 20.18
CA ALA A 526 -12.66 0.83 20.57
C ALA A 526 -13.07 -0.31 21.53
N SER A 527 -12.47 -1.49 21.41
CA SER A 527 -12.72 -2.62 22.30
C SER A 527 -12.25 -2.33 23.73
N LEU A 528 -11.10 -1.70 23.91
CA LEU A 528 -10.59 -1.31 25.23
C LEU A 528 -11.51 -0.30 25.93
N VAL A 529 -12.05 0.68 25.20
CA VAL A 529 -13.02 1.66 25.73
C VAL A 529 -14.28 0.96 26.26
N GLN A 530 -14.76 -0.08 25.57
CA GLN A 530 -15.89 -0.89 26.02
C GLN A 530 -15.55 -1.81 27.19
N GLN A 531 -14.31 -2.30 27.28
CA GLN A 531 -13.86 -3.26 28.29
C GLN A 531 -13.51 -2.63 29.64
N THR A 532 -13.41 -1.30 29.78
CA THR A 532 -13.18 -0.63 31.07
C THR A 532 -14.42 -0.58 31.99
N GLU A 533 -15.04 -1.74 32.20
CA GLU A 533 -16.18 -2.00 33.09
C GLU A 533 -15.73 -2.22 34.57
N ASP A 534 -15.26 -1.18 35.26
CA ASP A 534 -15.65 -0.96 36.67
C ASP A 534 -15.42 0.49 37.15
N CYS A 535 -16.25 1.42 36.66
CA CYS A 535 -16.13 2.85 36.96
C CYS A 535 -17.06 3.32 38.11
N LEU A 536 -16.99 2.64 39.27
CA LEU A 536 -17.73 3.01 40.48
C LEU A 536 -17.19 4.29 41.15
N SER A 537 -17.65 5.46 40.70
CA SER A 537 -17.38 6.72 41.37
C SER A 537 -18.21 6.87 42.65
N LYS A 538 -17.61 6.55 43.80
CA LYS A 538 -17.91 7.28 45.04
C LYS A 538 -17.20 8.63 45.02
N SER A 539 -17.80 9.56 44.26
CA SER A 539 -17.87 11.00 44.57
C SER A 539 -16.58 11.83 44.64
N ALA A 540 -16.33 12.72 43.66
CA ALA A 540 -15.35 13.80 43.83
C ALA A 540 -15.57 15.06 42.95
N SER A 541 -15.64 16.26 43.57
CA SER A 541 -15.45 17.63 43.00
C SER A 541 -16.63 18.60 42.71
N GLN A 542 -17.91 18.27 42.96
CA GLN A 542 -19.00 19.22 43.26
C GLN A 542 -19.52 18.88 44.66
N ALA A 543 -18.57 18.58 45.55
CA ALA A 543 -18.84 18.26 46.92
C ALA A 543 -19.08 19.54 47.71
N ASN A 544 -20.09 19.55 48.58
CA ASN A 544 -20.15 20.52 49.67
C ASN A 544 -19.13 20.12 50.75
N TRP A 545 -17.84 20.17 50.38
CA TRP A 545 -16.73 19.43 50.98
C TRP A 545 -16.72 19.54 52.52
N PRO A 546 -16.82 18.41 53.26
CA PRO A 546 -16.63 17.02 52.82
C PRO A 546 -17.87 16.28 52.27
N TYR A 547 -19.04 16.92 52.19
CA TYR A 547 -20.35 16.27 51.98
C TYR A 547 -20.91 16.44 50.55
N GLY A 548 -20.30 15.84 49.53
CA GLY A 548 -20.97 15.75 48.22
C GLY A 548 -20.12 15.14 47.10
N HIS A 549 -20.66 15.16 45.87
CA HIS A 549 -20.32 14.13 44.88
C HIS A 549 -20.36 14.67 43.43
N ARG A 550 -19.34 14.34 42.61
CA ARG A 550 -19.51 14.24 41.13
C ARG A 550 -19.57 12.79 40.70
N ARG A 551 -20.12 12.57 39.51
CA ARG A 551 -20.11 11.29 38.81
C ARG A 551 -19.24 11.43 37.56
N LEU A 552 -18.13 10.70 37.51
CA LEU A 552 -17.14 10.77 36.42
C LEU A 552 -17.21 9.49 35.58
N LEU A 553 -17.46 9.64 34.28
CA LEU A 553 -17.33 8.57 33.29
C LEU A 553 -15.85 8.44 32.91
N ARG A 554 -15.13 7.53 33.57
CA ARG A 554 -13.76 7.14 33.25
C ARG A 554 -13.74 6.03 32.20
N PHE A 555 -12.68 5.95 31.40
CA PHE A 555 -12.43 4.91 30.39
C PHE A 555 -10.96 4.97 29.95
N SER A 556 -10.37 3.86 29.53
CA SER A 556 -9.02 3.87 28.96
C SER A 556 -9.06 4.32 27.49
N SER A 557 -8.05 5.08 27.05
CA SER A 557 -7.83 5.43 25.64
C SER A 557 -6.47 4.89 25.19
N GLN A 558 -6.47 3.93 24.27
CA GLN A 558 -5.26 3.46 23.58
C GLN A 558 -5.29 3.98 22.14
N ILE A 559 -4.31 4.80 21.79
CA ILE A 559 -4.16 5.41 20.46
C ILE A 559 -3.00 4.70 19.75
N ASN A 560 -3.31 3.94 18.70
CA ASN A 560 -2.33 3.17 17.93
C ASN A 560 -1.88 3.98 16.71
N ASN A 561 -0.59 4.00 16.39
CA ASN A 561 -0.11 4.49 15.11
C ASN A 561 0.00 3.35 14.09
N ILE A 562 -1.06 3.17 13.30
CA ILE A 562 -1.18 2.15 12.25
C ILE A 562 -0.63 2.63 10.89
N GLY A 563 0.03 3.79 10.85
CA GLY A 563 0.49 4.45 9.63
C GLY A 563 1.82 3.94 9.06
N ARG A 564 2.56 4.87 8.43
CA ARG A 564 3.85 4.62 7.76
C ARG A 564 4.96 5.61 8.18
N ALA A 565 4.67 6.51 9.10
CA ALA A 565 5.63 7.39 9.76
C ALA A 565 5.24 7.58 11.23
N ASP A 566 6.22 7.89 12.08
CA ASP A 566 5.99 8.20 13.48
C ASP A 566 5.09 9.44 13.59
N PHE A 567 4.01 9.36 14.38
CA PHE A 567 3.21 10.54 14.70
C PHE A 567 4.05 11.48 15.57
N ARG A 568 4.10 12.77 15.23
CA ARG A 568 4.92 13.76 15.92
C ARG A 568 4.12 15.02 16.25
N PRO A 569 4.31 15.64 17.43
CA PRO A 569 3.70 16.92 17.74
C PRO A 569 4.18 17.98 16.73
N LYS A 570 3.22 18.78 16.25
CA LYS A 570 3.45 19.86 15.27
C LYS A 570 4.45 20.92 15.75
N ALA A 571 4.51 21.14 17.06
CA ALA A 571 5.29 22.20 17.69
C ALA A 571 6.46 21.62 18.50
N GLY A 572 7.61 22.30 18.46
CA GLY A 572 8.84 21.85 19.10
C GLY A 572 8.87 22.11 20.60
N ARG A 573 9.86 21.52 21.31
CA ARG A 573 9.98 21.55 22.79
C ARG A 573 9.81 22.92 23.47
N HIS A 574 10.08 24.02 22.75
CA HIS A 574 9.91 25.40 23.24
C HIS A 574 8.45 25.83 23.49
N SER A 575 7.46 25.07 23.01
CA SER A 575 6.04 25.35 23.19
C SER A 575 5.31 24.34 24.07
N TRP A 576 6.01 23.32 24.59
CA TRP A 576 5.40 22.25 25.38
C TRP A 576 5.09 22.74 26.79
N VAL A 577 3.93 22.36 27.32
CA VAL A 577 3.41 22.86 28.61
C VAL A 577 3.64 21.81 29.70
N TRP A 578 4.17 22.22 30.85
CA TRP A 578 4.34 21.31 32.00
C TRP A 578 3.01 21.05 32.70
N HIS A 579 2.63 19.77 32.85
CA HIS A 579 1.39 19.39 33.53
C HIS A 579 1.67 18.87 34.95
N ALA A 580 1.47 19.75 35.94
CA ALA A 580 1.84 19.51 37.33
C ALA A 580 1.20 18.24 37.94
N CYS A 581 -0.01 17.86 37.54
CA CYS A 581 -0.69 16.66 38.04
C CYS A 581 -0.12 15.35 37.49
N HIS A 582 0.57 15.37 36.35
CA HIS A 582 1.15 14.17 35.72
C HIS A 582 2.68 14.09 35.86
N GLY A 583 3.35 15.21 36.19
CA GLY A 583 4.80 15.23 36.37
C GLY A 583 5.61 15.14 35.07
N HIS A 584 5.03 15.52 33.94
CA HIS A 584 5.71 15.57 32.63
C HIS A 584 5.24 16.75 31.76
N TYR A 585 5.94 16.98 30.66
CA TYR A 585 5.53 17.92 29.61
C TYR A 585 4.47 17.30 28.69
N HIS A 586 3.56 18.15 28.22
CA HIS A 586 2.61 17.84 27.16
C HIS A 586 2.99 18.60 25.88
N SER A 587 2.97 17.91 24.73
CA SER A 587 3.39 18.45 23.42
C SER A 587 2.23 18.80 22.48
N MET A 588 1.00 18.46 22.86
CA MET A 588 -0.23 18.92 22.19
C MET A 588 -1.28 19.37 23.20
N ASP A 589 -1.90 20.53 22.96
CA ASP A 589 -2.98 21.07 23.78
C ASP A 589 -4.30 20.31 23.55
N ILE A 590 -4.65 20.05 22.29
CA ILE A 590 -5.88 19.35 21.89
C ILE A 590 -5.52 18.13 21.04
N PHE A 591 -5.26 17.00 21.70
CA PHE A 591 -5.10 15.70 21.01
C PHE A 591 -6.42 14.93 20.90
N THR A 592 -7.34 15.04 21.87
CA THR A 592 -8.64 14.37 21.80
C THR A 592 -9.81 15.21 22.34
N HIS A 593 -10.99 15.08 21.74
CA HIS A 593 -12.26 15.45 22.38
C HIS A 593 -13.00 14.20 22.89
N TYR A 594 -13.60 14.28 24.08
CA TYR A 594 -14.45 13.24 24.68
C TYR A 594 -15.87 13.78 24.85
N ASP A 595 -16.78 13.43 23.95
CA ASP A 595 -18.12 13.98 23.89
C ASP A 595 -19.18 12.96 24.27
N LEU A 596 -20.15 13.38 25.08
CA LEU A 596 -21.39 12.64 25.29
C LEU A 596 -22.50 13.34 24.51
N LEU A 597 -23.03 12.67 23.49
CA LEU A 597 -24.04 13.19 22.58
C LEU A 597 -25.41 12.58 22.89
N ASN A 598 -26.50 13.31 22.65
CA ASN A 598 -27.84 12.72 22.62
C ASN A 598 -28.19 12.13 21.23
N SER A 599 -29.38 11.54 21.11
CA SER A 599 -29.94 11.00 19.85
C SER A 599 -30.03 12.00 18.68
N ASN A 600 -29.86 13.29 18.94
CA ASN A 600 -29.94 14.35 17.94
C ASN A 600 -28.53 14.87 17.55
N GLY A 601 -27.47 14.24 18.06
CA GLY A 601 -26.08 14.62 17.81
C GLY A 601 -25.59 15.86 18.56
N THR A 602 -26.37 16.42 19.49
CA THR A 602 -25.93 17.58 20.29
C THR A 602 -25.21 17.12 21.55
N LYS A 603 -24.06 17.73 21.86
CA LYS A 603 -23.33 17.53 23.13
C LYS A 603 -24.26 17.78 24.32
N VAL A 604 -24.28 16.85 25.28
CA VAL A 604 -24.96 16.98 26.58
C VAL A 604 -23.98 17.02 27.75
N ALA A 605 -22.78 16.46 27.56
CA ALA A 605 -21.61 16.70 28.38
C ALA A 605 -20.37 16.67 27.49
N GLU A 606 -19.35 17.41 27.87
CA GLU A 606 -18.08 17.55 27.17
C GLU A 606 -16.96 17.30 28.19
N GLY A 607 -16.11 16.35 27.89
CA GLY A 607 -14.89 16.05 28.63
C GLY A 607 -13.67 16.32 27.76
N HIS A 608 -12.62 16.82 28.40
CA HIS A 608 -11.33 17.00 27.75
C HIS A 608 -10.25 16.49 28.68
N LYS A 609 -9.33 15.72 28.10
CA LYS A 609 -7.99 15.61 28.65
C LYS A 609 -7.22 16.84 28.15
N ALA A 610 -6.92 17.74 29.09
CA ALA A 610 -6.66 19.15 28.79
C ALA A 610 -5.32 19.45 28.07
N SER A 611 -4.47 18.43 27.92
CA SER A 611 -3.24 18.42 27.10
C SER A 611 -2.61 17.02 27.21
N PHE A 612 -1.70 16.70 26.30
CA PHE A 612 -1.19 15.33 26.10
C PHE A 612 0.34 15.24 26.01
N CYS A 613 0.89 14.28 26.75
CA CYS A 613 2.13 13.59 26.42
C CYS A 613 1.90 12.73 25.15
N LEU A 614 2.96 12.39 24.41
CA LEU A 614 2.92 11.40 23.34
C LEU A 614 4.12 10.47 23.51
N GLU A 615 3.89 9.22 23.90
CA GLU A 615 4.95 8.23 24.13
C GLU A 615 4.56 6.80 23.69
N ASP A 616 5.57 5.95 23.49
CA ASP A 616 5.39 4.55 23.10
C ASP A 616 5.12 3.69 24.33
N THR A 617 3.91 3.77 24.91
CA THR A 617 3.59 3.01 26.13
C THR A 617 3.79 1.51 25.93
N ASP A 618 3.33 0.96 24.80
CA ASP A 618 3.74 -0.38 24.35
C ASP A 618 3.68 -0.55 22.83
N CYS A 619 4.25 -1.65 22.31
CA CYS A 619 4.43 -1.88 20.87
C CYS A 619 4.12 -3.32 20.43
N GLN A 620 3.88 -3.48 19.13
CA GLN A 620 3.80 -4.80 18.49
C GLN A 620 5.13 -5.57 18.57
N GLU A 621 5.04 -6.90 18.49
CA GLU A 621 6.20 -7.79 18.58
C GLU A 621 7.27 -7.44 17.52
N GLY A 622 8.52 -7.29 17.96
CA GLY A 622 9.63 -6.90 17.09
C GLY A 622 9.72 -5.40 16.76
N VAL A 623 8.87 -4.54 17.35
CA VAL A 623 8.97 -3.08 17.28
C VAL A 623 9.54 -2.52 18.60
N SER A 624 10.51 -1.61 18.52
CA SER A 624 11.16 -1.00 19.67
C SER A 624 10.58 0.37 20.01
N LYS A 625 10.23 0.59 21.29
CA LYS A 625 9.85 1.89 21.86
C LYS A 625 10.95 2.93 21.62
N ARG A 626 10.54 4.19 21.39
CA ARG A 626 11.43 5.29 21.03
C ARG A 626 11.08 6.62 21.71
N TYR A 627 9.80 6.87 21.95
CA TYR A 627 9.30 8.11 22.55
C TYR A 627 8.92 7.89 24.01
N GLU A 628 9.32 8.82 24.87
CA GLU A 628 9.14 8.81 26.33
C GLU A 628 9.04 10.25 26.82
N CYS A 629 8.01 10.57 27.59
CA CYS A 629 7.75 11.93 28.08
C CYS A 629 8.56 12.30 29.34
N ALA A 630 9.14 11.30 30.02
CA ALA A 630 10.04 11.49 31.14
C ALA A 630 11.27 12.32 30.76
N ASN A 631 11.88 13.01 31.73
CA ASN A 631 13.13 13.75 31.57
C ASN A 631 13.15 14.78 30.41
N PHE A 632 11.97 15.25 29.96
CA PHE A 632 11.81 16.13 28.80
C PHE A 632 12.35 15.51 27.49
N GLY A 633 12.17 14.18 27.34
CA GLY A 633 12.49 13.40 26.15
C GLY A 633 11.73 13.81 24.89
N ASP A 634 12.03 13.19 23.75
CA ASP A 634 11.28 13.43 22.52
C ASP A 634 9.94 12.69 22.54
N GLN A 635 8.89 13.40 22.12
CA GLN A 635 7.52 12.90 22.10
C GLN A 635 7.07 12.55 20.68
N GLY A 636 6.15 11.59 20.61
CA GLY A 636 5.59 11.01 19.39
C GLY A 636 5.01 9.61 19.64
N ILE A 637 4.47 8.98 18.60
CA ILE A 637 4.04 7.57 18.63
C ILE A 637 4.66 6.86 17.42
N THR A 638 5.51 5.88 17.67
CA THR A 638 6.23 5.08 16.66
C THR A 638 5.27 4.20 15.87
N VAL A 639 5.56 3.96 14.58
CA VAL A 639 4.76 3.04 13.75
C VAL A 639 4.70 1.65 14.36
N GLY A 640 3.49 1.12 14.59
CA GLY A 640 3.28 -0.17 15.26
C GLY A 640 3.33 -0.11 16.80
N CYS A 641 3.42 1.09 17.38
CA CYS A 641 3.29 1.33 18.82
C CYS A 641 1.99 2.07 19.15
N TRP A 642 1.65 2.14 20.45
CA TRP A 642 0.51 2.85 20.96
C TRP A 642 0.79 3.60 22.27
N ASP A 643 0.11 4.73 22.40
CA ASP A 643 0.02 5.51 23.65
C ASP A 643 -1.23 5.04 24.42
N LEU A 644 -1.07 4.65 25.69
CA LEU A 644 -2.14 4.12 26.55
C LEU A 644 -2.40 5.02 27.76
N TYR A 645 -3.45 5.83 27.64
CA TYR A 645 -4.01 6.57 28.76
C TYR A 645 -5.04 5.73 29.52
N ARG A 646 -4.60 5.13 30.63
CA ARG A 646 -5.44 4.31 31.50
C ARG A 646 -6.53 5.11 32.23
N HIS A 647 -7.68 4.47 32.45
CA HIS A 647 -8.86 5.02 33.15
C HIS A 647 -8.61 5.56 34.57
N ASP A 648 -7.53 5.18 35.25
CA ASP A 648 -7.18 5.66 36.61
C ASP A 648 -6.47 7.03 36.61
N ILE A 649 -5.80 7.39 35.50
CA ILE A 649 -5.02 8.63 35.36
C ILE A 649 -5.93 9.87 35.47
N ASP A 650 -5.36 11.00 35.92
CA ASP A 650 -6.06 12.27 35.96
C ASP A 650 -6.48 12.81 34.57
N CYS A 651 -7.54 13.61 34.60
CA CYS A 651 -8.27 14.13 33.43
C CYS A 651 -8.75 13.06 32.42
N GLN A 652 -8.76 11.78 32.79
CA GLN A 652 -9.21 10.67 31.94
C GLN A 652 -10.72 10.38 32.12
N TRP A 653 -11.57 11.40 31.92
CA TRP A 653 -13.02 11.25 32.09
C TRP A 653 -13.86 12.31 31.37
N ILE A 654 -15.16 12.00 31.21
CA ILE A 654 -16.24 13.00 31.04
C ILE A 654 -16.92 13.19 32.41
N ASP A 655 -17.20 14.43 32.79
CA ASP A 655 -18.05 14.71 33.95
C ASP A 655 -19.52 14.55 33.57
N ILE A 656 -20.22 13.64 34.26
CA ILE A 656 -21.63 13.31 34.01
C ILE A 656 -22.51 13.62 35.24
N THR A 657 -22.10 14.57 36.07
CA THR A 657 -22.83 14.97 37.29
C THR A 657 -24.20 15.56 36.99
N ASP A 658 -24.28 16.49 36.03
CA ASP A 658 -25.52 17.17 35.62
C ASP A 658 -26.30 16.41 34.52
N VAL A 659 -25.71 15.32 34.00
CA VAL A 659 -26.35 14.46 32.99
C VAL A 659 -27.46 13.65 33.65
N LYS A 660 -28.63 13.64 33.01
CA LYS A 660 -29.82 12.90 33.45
C LYS A 660 -29.78 11.45 32.95
N PRO A 661 -30.50 10.50 33.57
CA PRO A 661 -30.69 9.16 33.02
C PRO A 661 -31.25 9.22 31.59
N GLY A 662 -30.74 8.37 30.69
CA GLY A 662 -31.09 8.37 29.27
C GLY A 662 -30.19 7.50 28.39
N ASN A 663 -30.45 7.56 27.09
CA ASN A 663 -29.63 6.95 26.05
C ASN A 663 -28.85 8.02 25.30
N TYR A 664 -27.57 7.75 25.07
CA TYR A 664 -26.55 8.66 24.58
C TYR A 664 -25.62 7.94 23.60
N ILE A 665 -24.78 8.69 22.91
CA ILE A 665 -23.63 8.18 22.15
C ILE A 665 -22.38 8.79 22.79
N LEU A 666 -21.48 7.95 23.28
CA LEU A 666 -20.12 8.37 23.64
C LEU A 666 -19.31 8.48 22.35
N GLN A 667 -18.67 9.62 22.14
CA GLN A 667 -17.79 9.89 21.01
C GLN A 667 -16.40 10.29 21.51
N ILE A 668 -15.37 9.71 20.92
CA ILE A 668 -13.97 10.11 21.11
C ILE A 668 -13.39 10.45 19.74
N VAL A 669 -12.73 11.61 19.60
CA VAL A 669 -12.10 12.03 18.33
C VAL A 669 -10.64 12.40 18.58
N ILE A 670 -9.72 11.71 17.90
CA ILE A 670 -8.27 11.95 17.93
C ILE A 670 -7.88 12.98 16.85
N ASN A 671 -6.91 13.86 17.15
CA ASN A 671 -6.44 14.95 16.28
C ASN A 671 -7.60 15.74 15.62
N PRO A 672 -8.62 16.19 16.41
CA PRO A 672 -9.88 16.71 15.87
C PRO A 672 -9.72 17.95 14.98
N ASN A 673 -8.65 18.70 15.17
CA ASN A 673 -8.31 19.88 14.38
C ASN A 673 -7.51 19.58 13.09
N HIS A 674 -7.10 18.32 12.85
CA HIS A 674 -6.18 17.92 11.79
C HIS A 674 -4.85 18.71 11.81
N GLU A 675 -4.31 18.96 13.00
CA GLU A 675 -3.11 19.79 13.21
C GLU A 675 -1.83 19.10 12.77
N VAL A 676 -1.72 17.81 13.09
CA VAL A 676 -0.72 16.89 12.54
C VAL A 676 -1.33 16.18 11.33
N ALA A 677 -0.48 15.76 10.39
CA ALA A 677 -0.89 15.08 9.18
C ALA A 677 -1.02 13.57 9.35
N GLU A 678 -2.01 12.98 8.69
CA GLU A 678 -2.29 11.54 8.73
C GLU A 678 -2.67 11.00 7.35
N SER A 679 -2.48 9.70 7.12
CA SER A 679 -2.81 9.03 5.85
C SER A 679 -4.31 8.75 5.69
N ASP A 680 -5.04 8.64 6.80
CA ASP A 680 -6.49 8.63 6.88
C ASP A 680 -6.92 9.58 8.02
N PHE A 681 -8.19 9.96 8.03
CA PHE A 681 -8.82 10.74 9.10
C PHE A 681 -10.25 10.25 9.43
N SER A 682 -10.71 9.18 8.79
CA SER A 682 -12.09 8.65 8.94
C SER A 682 -12.24 7.67 10.11
N ASN A 683 -11.12 7.11 10.55
CA ASN A 683 -10.91 6.20 11.69
C ASN A 683 -10.58 6.93 13.00
N ASN A 684 -10.15 8.19 12.96
CA ASN A 684 -9.84 9.03 14.14
C ASN A 684 -11.01 9.19 15.13
N ALA A 685 -12.25 8.98 14.69
CA ALA A 685 -13.44 9.06 15.51
C ALA A 685 -13.93 7.66 15.90
N MET A 686 -14.21 7.47 17.19
CA MET A 686 -14.81 6.26 17.76
C MET A 686 -16.17 6.60 18.39
N LYS A 687 -17.17 5.73 18.22
CA LYS A 687 -18.50 5.85 18.83
C LYS A 687 -18.87 4.59 19.61
N CYS A 688 -19.46 4.77 20.79
CA CYS A 688 -20.17 3.72 21.53
C CYS A 688 -21.63 4.14 21.77
N ASN A 689 -22.56 3.20 21.73
CA ASN A 689 -23.86 3.43 22.35
C ASN A 689 -23.69 3.42 23.86
N CYS A 690 -24.32 4.39 24.52
CA CYS A 690 -24.18 4.63 25.95
C CYS A 690 -25.58 4.67 26.58
N LYS A 691 -25.87 3.74 27.48
CA LYS A 691 -27.10 3.77 28.30
C LYS A 691 -26.74 4.10 29.74
N TYR A 692 -27.45 5.03 30.38
CA TYR A 692 -27.16 5.51 31.72
C TYR A 692 -28.46 5.64 32.54
N ASP A 693 -28.52 5.01 33.71
CA ASP A 693 -29.73 4.98 34.55
C ASP A 693 -29.68 5.94 35.76
N GLY A 694 -28.57 6.66 35.96
CA GLY A 694 -28.30 7.50 37.14
C GLY A 694 -27.41 6.84 38.21
N HIS A 695 -27.19 5.53 38.11
CA HIS A 695 -26.34 4.76 39.03
C HIS A 695 -25.21 4.02 38.29
N ARG A 696 -25.51 3.46 37.12
CA ARG A 696 -24.60 2.74 36.24
C ARG A 696 -24.71 3.27 34.81
N ILE A 697 -23.67 2.99 34.04
CA ILE A 697 -23.52 3.32 32.64
C ILE A 697 -23.06 2.06 31.91
N TRP A 698 -23.61 1.79 30.74
CA TRP A 698 -23.26 0.65 29.90
C TRP A 698 -22.80 1.16 28.55
N LEU A 699 -21.58 0.80 28.15
CA LEU A 699 -21.04 1.06 26.82
C LEU A 699 -21.20 -0.19 25.96
N HIS A 700 -21.74 -0.04 24.76
CA HIS A 700 -21.98 -1.15 23.87
C HIS A 700 -21.88 -0.75 22.39
N ASN A 701 -21.49 -1.71 21.54
CA ASN A 701 -21.19 -1.50 20.13
C ASN A 701 -20.15 -0.37 19.92
N CYS A 702 -19.07 -0.35 20.70
CA CYS A 702 -17.95 0.57 20.48
C CYS A 702 -17.19 0.22 19.19
N HIS A 703 -16.99 1.18 18.29
CA HIS A 703 -16.33 0.98 16.99
C HIS A 703 -15.75 2.30 16.45
N THR A 704 -14.78 2.24 15.52
CA THR A 704 -14.37 3.44 14.75
C THR A 704 -15.47 3.81 13.75
N GLY A 705 -15.64 5.10 13.47
CA GLY A 705 -16.72 5.64 12.63
C GLY A 705 -16.66 5.23 11.15
N ASP A 706 -15.66 4.44 10.76
CA ASP A 706 -15.51 3.83 9.45
C ASP A 706 -15.54 2.29 9.48
N ALA A 707 -15.66 1.65 10.65
CA ALA A 707 -15.69 0.19 10.78
C ALA A 707 -16.94 -0.46 10.17
N PHE A 708 -18.05 0.27 10.07
CA PHE A 708 -19.33 -0.24 9.54
C PHE A 708 -19.71 0.37 8.19
N SER A 709 -20.74 -0.20 7.54
CA SER A 709 -21.33 0.37 6.33
C SER A 709 -22.24 1.57 6.61
N ASP A 710 -22.39 2.42 5.60
CA ASP A 710 -23.29 3.59 5.57
C ASP A 710 -24.70 3.28 6.13
N GLU A 711 -25.26 2.11 5.84
CA GLU A 711 -26.59 1.68 6.27
C GLU A 711 -26.63 1.04 7.67
N ALA A 712 -25.49 0.61 8.19
CA ALA A 712 -25.35 0.10 9.56
C ALA A 712 -25.10 1.25 10.55
N GLU A 713 -24.23 2.20 10.17
CA GLU A 713 -23.98 3.43 10.93
C GLU A 713 -25.28 4.21 11.22
N LYS A 714 -26.10 4.42 10.18
CA LYS A 714 -27.40 5.08 10.29
C LYS A 714 -28.44 4.28 11.11
N LYS A 715 -28.21 2.99 11.38
CA LYS A 715 -29.04 2.20 12.31
C LYS A 715 -28.53 2.33 13.74
N PHE A 716 -27.21 2.34 13.94
CA PHE A 716 -26.57 2.61 15.22
C PHE A 716 -27.01 3.97 15.77
N GLU A 717 -26.84 5.05 14.99
CA GLU A 717 -27.22 6.42 15.40
C GLU A 717 -28.73 6.59 15.67
N LYS A 718 -29.57 5.80 15.00
CA LYS A 718 -31.04 5.88 15.15
C LYS A 718 -31.56 5.15 16.38
N TYR A 719 -30.83 4.17 16.92
CA TYR A 719 -31.28 3.34 18.04
C TYR A 719 -30.23 3.26 19.17
N PRO A 720 -29.81 4.40 19.75
CA PRO A 720 -28.91 4.37 20.90
C PRO A 720 -29.58 3.68 22.09
N GLY A 721 -28.88 2.72 22.69
CA GLY A 721 -29.26 2.09 23.97
C GLY A 721 -30.11 0.82 23.91
N GLN A 722 -30.38 0.18 22.75
CA GLN A 722 -31.24 -1.03 22.75
C GLN A 722 -31.04 -2.08 21.64
N THR A 723 -30.47 -3.24 21.99
CA THR A 723 -30.90 -4.57 21.50
C THR A 723 -30.63 -5.65 22.57
N SER A 724 -31.67 -5.96 23.37
CA SER A 724 -31.71 -6.94 24.47
C SER A 724 -30.89 -6.63 25.74
N ASN A 725 -31.47 -6.94 26.91
CA ASN A 725 -30.77 -6.98 28.20
C ASN A 725 -30.08 -8.36 28.37
N LYS A 726 -29.30 -8.82 27.40
CA LYS A 726 -28.47 -10.02 27.57
C LYS A 726 -27.09 -9.62 28.07
N ILE A 727 -26.92 -9.71 29.39
CA ILE A 727 -25.62 -10.01 29.99
C ILE A 727 -25.21 -11.39 29.44
N SER A 728 -23.98 -11.49 28.92
CA SER A 728 -23.32 -12.73 28.50
C SER A 728 -22.48 -13.28 29.65
#